data_AF-A0A0E0BJ78-F1
#
_entry.id   AF-A0A0E0BJ78-F1
#
_cell.length_a   1.000
_cell.length_b   1.000
_cell.length_c   1.000
_cell.angle_alpha   90.00
_cell.angle_beta   90.00
_cell.angle_gamma   90.00
#
_symmetry.space_group_name_H-M   'P 1'
#
loop_
_entity.id
_entity.type
_entity.pdbx_description
1 polymer ?
#
loop_
_entity_poly.entity_id
_entity_poly.type
_entity_poly.pdbx_seq_one_letter_code
_entity_poly.pdbx_strand_id
1 'polypeptide(L)'
;MGGDNIASPIFVLAIVGMGGIGKTTLAQLVYNDSKMRESIDKHAWVRVSQPFDVTNITKSIISSLKKDRCDLSELAILQEILLRQIKGKKVFLVLDDVWNGRSDFWELLCIPMRSTKLCNIVVTTRSESVARLVQTMPDFYYLNCLSSYDSWLLFKQFAFPNQDSGTPANLVEIGRDIVRKCKGLPLAIKTVGSMLHCEANETAWRNVAESELWDLEQIRNEILPSLHLSYKHMPLYLKRCFAALSLFPKDYQLEDSLVVHLWEYLDLLQSDRNDIENKTGYLYFNELVQRSFLQEYDAFCYTMHDLFHDLACFLAGEDFFRLEGKILTEIPPNTRYMSLFINCRIDETLVAPISLRSFVIFGKTGFGDFMDVDTFLLNCKKLRNLSMVCKPSMAFPDFIGGLKLLRRLSVLPPLFGFKIIRCTTMPQLYNLHDLHLNGTHAVLGFGKLIKLQTLEVYVTRYGCNCNIRELRNLNEVRNLTIYGLDNVAHIEDASKAQLQNKRHLESLSLQFSNVILDCGHMLEPKPVAVSHEKVLHNLRPHHNLRKLHIYGYNSPIFPSWLGNASFLNMTELDLQCSECHKLPTLGELPSLRFLRLAKVKNLQHIGRELCSNVIGVKGFPSLTALSINFMPGWYKWSGVVDGDFSCLRSLTIFDAQKLMSIPLALFMSVITLCLWSCGNLHTFPASHNLIELRITECDGLTELPALPSLVELNIKECPNLCTIGSLPSLLELQIHKCPNLSVVGSLPSLTTINLKDPQLKDEALYSLLNVIDHPSLNCITIICETMADLNLEPQRLSSLKKLRLCCPNLQYCHGLSDLTFLEEIKIWGCPNLPTDGLLQRLQQSLDVQKNARVYDVAHAVCDVYSF
;
A
#
# COMPACT_ATOMS: atom_id res chain seq x y z
N MET A 1 15.48 -25.37 -53.59
CA MET A 1 14.54 -24.73 -52.66
C MET A 1 15.34 -23.71 -51.89
N GLY A 2 15.11 -22.42 -52.16
CA GLY A 2 15.82 -21.33 -51.49
C GLY A 2 15.48 -21.33 -50.01
N GLY A 3 16.50 -21.32 -49.17
CA GLY A 3 16.35 -21.09 -47.74
C GLY A 3 16.07 -19.61 -47.53
N ASP A 4 14.82 -19.26 -47.24
CA ASP A 4 14.49 -17.97 -46.67
C ASP A 4 15.23 -17.84 -45.33
N ASN A 5 16.21 -16.94 -45.27
CA ASN A 5 16.74 -16.40 -44.02
C ASN A 5 15.59 -15.67 -43.32
N ILE A 6 14.78 -16.39 -42.55
CA ILE A 6 13.76 -15.80 -41.68
C ILE A 6 14.52 -14.99 -40.63
N ALA A 7 14.50 -13.66 -40.75
CA ALA A 7 15.08 -12.76 -39.76
C ALA A 7 14.51 -13.12 -38.37
N SER A 8 15.40 -13.24 -37.37
CA SER A 8 14.98 -13.50 -35.99
C SER A 8 13.94 -12.46 -35.57
N PRO A 9 12.76 -12.86 -35.04
CA PRO A 9 11.74 -11.92 -34.61
C PRO A 9 12.13 -11.14 -33.34
N ILE A 10 13.31 -11.43 -32.76
CA ILE A 10 13.78 -10.87 -31.49
C ILE A 10 14.79 -9.75 -31.72
N PHE A 11 14.43 -8.54 -31.32
CA PHE A 11 15.25 -7.34 -31.35
C PHE A 11 15.58 -6.90 -29.93
N VAL A 12 16.86 -6.80 -29.60
CA VAL A 12 17.33 -6.45 -28.26
C VAL A 12 18.10 -5.15 -28.34
N LEU A 13 17.72 -4.19 -27.49
CA LEU A 13 18.41 -2.92 -27.25
C LEU A 13 18.89 -2.85 -25.79
N ALA A 14 20.21 -2.80 -25.62
CA ALA A 14 20.85 -2.65 -24.33
C ALA A 14 21.13 -1.17 -24.04
N ILE A 15 20.76 -0.73 -22.83
CA ILE A 15 21.09 0.57 -22.26
C ILE A 15 22.19 0.34 -21.22
N VAL A 16 23.37 0.90 -21.48
CA VAL A 16 24.58 0.69 -20.66
C VAL A 16 24.97 1.96 -19.94
N GLY A 17 25.38 1.84 -18.68
CA GLY A 17 25.86 2.98 -17.91
C GLY A 17 26.08 2.64 -16.43
N MET A 18 26.79 3.52 -15.73
CA MET A 18 27.13 3.35 -14.31
C MET A 18 25.89 3.27 -13.39
N GLY A 19 26.07 2.81 -12.15
CA GLY A 19 25.01 2.81 -11.14
C GLY A 19 24.52 4.24 -10.84
N GLY A 20 23.21 4.43 -10.69
CA GLY A 20 22.62 5.74 -10.35
C GLY A 20 22.56 6.77 -11.50
N ILE A 21 22.91 6.38 -12.73
CA ILE A 21 22.92 7.26 -13.92
C ILE A 21 21.51 7.52 -14.52
N GLY A 22 20.50 6.73 -14.16
CA GLY A 22 19.12 6.90 -14.65
C GLY A 22 18.68 5.94 -15.78
N LYS A 23 19.34 4.79 -15.96
CA LYS A 23 18.96 3.79 -16.99
C LYS A 23 17.52 3.32 -16.86
N THR A 24 17.14 2.90 -15.65
CA THR A 24 15.78 2.48 -15.30
C THR A 24 14.78 3.60 -15.58
N THR A 25 15.10 4.85 -15.21
CA THR A 25 14.26 6.03 -15.49
C THR A 25 14.07 6.24 -16.99
N LEU A 26 15.12 6.13 -17.80
CA LEU A 26 15.00 6.24 -19.25
C LEU A 26 14.14 5.10 -19.83
N ALA A 27 14.36 3.86 -19.39
CA ALA A 27 13.55 2.73 -19.82
C ALA A 27 12.07 2.89 -19.42
N GLN A 28 11.78 3.46 -18.25
CA GLN A 28 10.42 3.76 -17.79
C GLN A 28 9.73 4.79 -18.69
N LEU A 29 10.44 5.84 -19.12
CA LEU A 29 9.92 6.82 -20.07
C LEU A 29 9.54 6.17 -21.40
N VAL A 30 10.37 5.26 -21.91
CA VAL A 30 10.09 4.51 -23.15
C VAL A 30 8.92 3.53 -22.96
N TYR A 31 8.88 2.79 -21.85
CA TYR A 31 7.82 1.82 -21.56
C TYR A 31 6.45 2.48 -21.35
N ASN A 32 6.44 3.70 -20.81
CA ASN A 32 5.23 4.47 -20.56
C ASN A 32 4.85 5.38 -21.75
N ASP A 33 5.65 5.42 -22.82
CA ASP A 33 5.33 6.19 -24.01
C ASP A 33 4.07 5.63 -24.70
N SER A 34 3.13 6.52 -25.04
CA SER A 34 1.85 6.12 -25.63
C SER A 34 2.03 5.38 -26.95
N LYS A 35 2.99 5.81 -27.79
CA LYS A 35 3.26 5.17 -29.09
C LYS A 35 3.75 3.73 -28.92
N MET A 36 4.52 3.47 -27.86
CA MET A 36 4.96 2.11 -27.51
C MET A 36 3.82 1.26 -26.97
N ARG A 37 2.89 1.86 -26.20
CA ARG A 37 1.73 1.14 -25.65
C ARG A 37 0.70 0.74 -26.72
N GLU A 38 0.57 1.51 -27.79
CA GLU A 38 -0.44 1.29 -28.83
C GLU A 38 0.03 0.35 -29.95
N SER A 39 1.34 0.31 -30.23
CA SER A 39 1.89 -0.44 -31.38
C SER A 39 2.23 -1.92 -31.09
N ILE A 40 2.07 -2.35 -29.83
CA ILE A 40 2.56 -3.62 -29.29
C ILE A 40 1.42 -4.30 -28.53
N ASP A 41 1.21 -5.60 -28.75
CA ASP A 41 0.07 -6.34 -28.21
C ASP A 41 0.24 -6.69 -26.72
N LYS A 42 1.49 -6.85 -26.27
CA LYS A 42 1.82 -7.25 -24.90
C LYS A 42 3.07 -6.55 -24.37
N HIS A 43 2.97 -6.02 -23.15
CA HIS A 43 4.07 -5.37 -22.45
C HIS A 43 4.38 -6.10 -21.15
N ALA A 44 5.66 -6.27 -20.87
CA ALA A 44 6.12 -6.78 -19.59
C ALA A 44 7.33 -5.99 -19.11
N TRP A 45 7.36 -5.70 -17.81
CA TRP A 45 8.52 -5.12 -17.14
C TRP A 45 8.98 -6.09 -16.06
N VAL A 46 10.22 -6.55 -16.14
CA VAL A 46 10.81 -7.47 -15.18
C VAL A 46 12.14 -6.94 -14.72
N ARG A 47 12.25 -6.74 -13.41
CA ARG A 47 13.55 -6.53 -12.76
C ARG A 47 14.24 -7.88 -12.58
N VAL A 48 15.49 -7.98 -13.02
CA VAL A 48 16.25 -9.23 -12.98
C VAL A 48 17.04 -9.32 -11.68
N SER A 49 16.68 -10.28 -10.83
CA SER A 49 17.37 -10.53 -9.57
C SER A 49 18.73 -11.21 -9.78
N GLN A 50 19.59 -11.12 -8.76
CA GLN A 50 20.82 -11.91 -8.66
C GLN A 50 20.62 -13.07 -7.67
N PRO A 51 20.97 -14.32 -8.02
CA PRO A 51 21.55 -14.76 -9.30
C PRO A 51 20.53 -14.80 -10.46
N PHE A 52 21.03 -14.76 -11.70
CA PHE A 52 20.19 -14.83 -12.90
C PHE A 52 19.56 -16.22 -13.03
N ASP A 53 18.29 -16.33 -12.62
CA ASP A 53 17.50 -17.55 -12.64
C ASP A 53 16.41 -17.46 -13.72
N VAL A 54 16.59 -18.19 -14.81
CA VAL A 54 15.66 -18.23 -15.95
C VAL A 54 14.25 -18.63 -15.51
N THR A 55 14.13 -19.47 -14.49
CA THR A 55 12.84 -19.93 -13.95
C THR A 55 12.11 -18.76 -13.30
N ASN A 56 12.78 -18.02 -12.42
CA ASN A 56 12.18 -16.87 -11.73
C ASN A 56 11.90 -15.71 -12.70
N ILE A 57 12.79 -15.47 -13.66
CA ILE A 57 12.57 -14.44 -14.68
C ILE A 57 11.35 -14.80 -15.52
N THR A 58 11.22 -16.05 -15.98
CA THR A 58 10.06 -16.52 -16.75
C THR A 58 8.76 -16.36 -15.96
N LYS A 59 8.76 -16.70 -14.67
CA LYS A 59 7.60 -16.43 -13.78
C LYS A 59 7.25 -14.96 -13.71
N SER A 60 8.23 -14.09 -13.49
CA SER A 60 8.02 -12.64 -13.41
C SER A 60 7.48 -12.07 -14.71
N ILE A 61 7.93 -12.55 -15.88
CA ILE A 61 7.37 -12.17 -17.18
C ILE A 61 5.89 -12.56 -17.23
N ILE A 62 5.54 -13.80 -16.90
CA ILE A 62 4.15 -14.28 -16.91
C ILE A 62 3.27 -13.46 -15.97
N SER A 63 3.74 -13.18 -14.75
CA SER A 63 3.01 -12.37 -13.77
C SER A 63 2.85 -10.93 -14.25
N SER A 64 3.86 -10.34 -14.88
CA SER A 64 3.75 -9.01 -15.50
C SER A 64 2.74 -8.97 -16.64
N LEU A 65 2.64 -10.05 -17.44
CA LEU A 65 1.70 -10.14 -18.56
C LEU A 65 0.25 -10.37 -18.12
N LYS A 66 0.03 -11.17 -17.07
CA LYS A 66 -1.30 -11.55 -16.58
C LYS A 66 -1.85 -10.62 -15.49
N LYS A 67 -0.98 -9.83 -14.84
CA LYS A 67 -1.29 -9.11 -13.59
C LYS A 67 -1.81 -10.02 -12.47
N ASP A 68 -1.34 -11.27 -12.45
CA ASP A 68 -1.73 -12.28 -11.47
C ASP A 68 -0.50 -13.09 -11.01
N ARG A 69 -0.59 -13.72 -9.84
CA ARG A 69 0.52 -14.51 -9.25
C ARG A 69 0.65 -15.87 -9.93
N CYS A 70 1.89 -16.30 -10.16
CA CYS A 70 2.20 -17.62 -10.72
C CYS A 70 2.96 -18.47 -9.69
N ASP A 71 2.28 -19.45 -9.10
CA ASP A 71 2.84 -20.31 -8.03
C ASP A 71 3.57 -21.56 -8.57
N LEU A 72 3.67 -21.72 -9.88
CA LEU A 72 4.32 -22.87 -10.51
C LEU A 72 5.85 -22.77 -10.41
N SER A 73 6.55 -23.91 -10.31
CA SER A 73 8.00 -23.95 -10.09
C SER A 73 8.81 -24.58 -11.23
N GLU A 74 8.18 -25.32 -12.14
CA GLU A 74 8.88 -26.06 -13.18
C GLU A 74 9.04 -25.23 -14.47
N LEU A 75 10.29 -25.06 -14.93
CA LEU A 75 10.61 -24.19 -16.07
C LEU A 75 9.91 -24.61 -17.37
N ALA A 76 9.81 -25.90 -17.66
CA ALA A 76 9.17 -26.40 -18.88
C ALA A 76 7.68 -25.97 -18.96
N ILE A 77 6.96 -26.11 -17.85
CA ILE A 77 5.56 -25.70 -17.74
C ILE A 77 5.43 -24.18 -17.88
N LEU A 78 6.31 -23.42 -17.23
CA LEU A 78 6.33 -21.96 -17.31
C LEU A 78 6.59 -21.48 -18.75
N GLN A 79 7.55 -22.08 -19.44
CA GLN A 79 7.83 -21.75 -20.83
C GLN A 79 6.65 -22.07 -21.76
N GLU A 80 5.93 -23.17 -21.53
CA GLU A 80 4.71 -23.49 -22.29
C GLU A 80 3.60 -22.45 -22.05
N ILE A 81 3.39 -22.04 -20.80
CA ILE A 81 2.43 -20.99 -20.45
C ILE A 81 2.80 -19.67 -21.11
N LEU A 82 4.07 -19.26 -21.00
CA LEU A 82 4.56 -18.03 -21.62
C LEU A 82 4.37 -18.08 -23.14
N LEU A 83 4.74 -19.20 -23.77
CA LEU A 83 4.57 -19.42 -25.20
C LEU A 83 3.11 -19.24 -25.63
N ARG A 84 2.14 -19.83 -24.93
CA ARG A 84 0.71 -19.65 -25.21
C ARG A 84 0.26 -18.19 -25.12
N GLN A 85 0.87 -17.39 -24.24
CA GLN A 85 0.51 -15.98 -24.07
C GLN A 85 1.04 -15.07 -25.18
N ILE A 86 2.25 -15.36 -25.67
CA ILE A 86 2.99 -14.47 -26.60
C ILE A 86 3.00 -14.94 -28.06
N LYS A 87 2.60 -16.18 -28.34
CA LYS A 87 2.61 -16.76 -29.69
C LYS A 87 1.82 -15.88 -30.66
N GLY A 88 2.47 -15.51 -31.78
CA GLY A 88 1.88 -14.70 -32.85
C GLY A 88 1.65 -13.22 -32.52
N LYS A 89 2.10 -12.74 -31.36
CA LYS A 89 1.90 -11.35 -30.90
C LYS A 89 3.16 -10.51 -31.03
N LYS A 90 3.01 -9.18 -31.09
CA LYS A 90 4.06 -8.19 -30.87
C LYS A 90 4.25 -7.99 -29.37
N VAL A 91 5.46 -8.21 -28.88
CA VAL A 91 5.79 -8.16 -27.45
C VAL A 91 6.87 -7.11 -27.21
N PHE A 92 6.68 -6.31 -26.17
CA PHE A 92 7.71 -5.44 -25.61
C PHE A 92 8.06 -5.88 -24.21
N LEU A 93 9.33 -6.17 -23.99
CA LEU A 93 9.84 -6.64 -22.71
C LEU A 93 10.95 -5.72 -22.23
N VAL A 94 10.84 -5.23 -21.01
CA VAL A 94 11.96 -4.56 -20.33
C VAL A 94 12.54 -5.54 -19.31
N LEU A 95 13.82 -5.85 -19.47
CA LEU A 95 14.63 -6.60 -18.50
C LEU A 95 15.58 -5.61 -17.81
N ASP A 96 15.17 -5.16 -16.63
CA ASP A 96 15.87 -4.13 -15.88
C ASP A 96 16.94 -4.75 -14.98
N ASP A 97 18.14 -4.17 -15.02
CA ASP A 97 19.34 -4.49 -14.22
C ASP A 97 19.87 -5.91 -14.44
N VAL A 98 20.23 -6.25 -15.68
CA VAL A 98 20.79 -7.56 -16.04
C VAL A 98 22.29 -7.63 -15.76
N TRP A 99 22.72 -8.67 -15.05
CA TRP A 99 24.12 -8.84 -14.59
C TRP A 99 24.86 -10.05 -15.17
N ASN A 100 24.16 -11.01 -15.78
CA ASN A 100 24.75 -12.29 -16.17
C ASN A 100 25.25 -12.30 -17.62
N GLY A 101 26.50 -12.75 -17.81
CA GLY A 101 27.16 -12.91 -19.11
C GLY A 101 27.15 -14.35 -19.66
N ARG A 102 26.22 -15.19 -19.24
CA ARG A 102 26.07 -16.57 -19.75
C ARG A 102 25.10 -16.63 -20.93
N SER A 103 25.61 -17.00 -22.12
CA SER A 103 24.77 -17.06 -23.32
C SER A 103 23.73 -18.18 -23.24
N ASP A 104 24.05 -19.29 -22.60
CA ASP A 104 23.14 -20.43 -22.52
C ASP A 104 21.87 -20.12 -21.70
N PHE A 105 21.99 -19.35 -20.63
CA PHE A 105 20.82 -18.90 -19.85
C PHE A 105 19.99 -17.85 -20.60
N TRP A 106 20.63 -16.97 -21.36
CA TRP A 106 19.96 -16.02 -22.23
C TRP A 106 19.21 -16.73 -23.37
N GLU A 107 19.87 -17.67 -24.04
CA GLU A 107 19.27 -18.48 -25.10
C GLU A 107 18.06 -19.26 -24.60
N LEU A 108 18.17 -19.87 -23.42
CA LEU A 108 17.08 -20.59 -22.76
C LEU A 108 15.88 -19.67 -22.47
N LEU A 109 16.12 -18.44 -22.00
CA LEU A 109 15.08 -17.44 -21.76
C LEU A 109 14.36 -17.02 -23.05
N CYS A 110 15.10 -16.91 -24.16
CA CYS A 110 14.57 -16.48 -25.45
C CYS A 110 13.76 -17.56 -26.19
N ILE A 111 13.80 -18.84 -25.78
CA ILE A 111 13.10 -19.94 -26.49
C ILE A 111 11.61 -19.62 -26.74
N PRO A 112 10.80 -19.21 -25.76
CA PRO A 112 9.38 -18.91 -26.00
C PRO A 112 9.18 -17.72 -26.94
N MET A 113 10.09 -16.74 -26.90
CA MET A 113 9.99 -15.48 -27.66
C MET A 113 10.17 -15.67 -29.16
N ARG A 114 10.79 -16.77 -29.59
CA ARG A 114 10.90 -17.13 -31.02
C ARG A 114 9.54 -17.39 -31.69
N SER A 115 8.49 -17.63 -30.91
CA SER A 115 7.13 -17.84 -31.41
C SER A 115 6.32 -16.55 -31.60
N THR A 116 6.89 -15.39 -31.28
CA THR A 116 6.26 -14.07 -31.41
C THR A 116 6.24 -13.61 -32.87
N LYS A 117 5.33 -12.67 -33.17
CA LYS A 117 5.35 -11.94 -34.45
C LYS A 117 6.48 -10.91 -34.49
N LEU A 118 6.75 -10.29 -33.35
CA LEU A 118 7.84 -9.35 -33.10
C LEU A 118 8.11 -9.33 -31.60
N CYS A 119 9.37 -9.39 -31.17
CA CYS A 119 9.73 -9.27 -29.75
C CYS A 119 10.84 -8.23 -29.60
N ASN A 120 10.47 -7.07 -29.08
CA ASN A 120 11.40 -6.00 -28.76
C ASN A 120 11.76 -6.09 -27.27
N ILE A 121 13.03 -6.26 -26.95
CA ILE A 121 13.54 -6.38 -25.60
C ILE A 121 14.46 -5.21 -25.30
N VAL A 122 14.16 -4.45 -24.26
CA VAL A 122 15.11 -3.45 -23.71
C VAL A 122 15.78 -4.06 -22.50
N VAL A 123 17.11 -4.10 -22.51
CA VAL A 123 17.92 -4.55 -21.39
C VAL A 123 18.60 -3.33 -20.77
N THR A 124 18.50 -3.14 -19.45
CA THR A 124 19.38 -2.18 -18.77
C THR A 124 20.49 -2.94 -18.05
N THR A 125 21.73 -2.48 -18.17
CA THR A 125 22.87 -3.14 -17.51
C THR A 125 23.97 -2.14 -17.17
N ARG A 126 24.80 -2.50 -16.18
CA ARG A 126 26.06 -1.80 -15.89
C ARG A 126 27.23 -2.39 -16.65
N SER A 127 27.05 -3.58 -17.22
CA SER A 127 28.12 -4.35 -17.84
C SER A 127 28.04 -4.29 -19.36
N GLU A 128 29.09 -3.76 -19.97
CA GLU A 128 29.23 -3.77 -21.41
C GLU A 128 29.32 -5.20 -21.97
N SER A 129 29.96 -6.13 -21.26
CA SER A 129 30.06 -7.52 -21.70
C SER A 129 28.69 -8.19 -21.79
N VAL A 130 27.79 -7.88 -20.86
CA VAL A 130 26.39 -8.35 -20.88
C VAL A 130 25.67 -7.73 -22.07
N ALA A 131 25.81 -6.42 -22.30
CA ALA A 131 25.20 -5.75 -23.44
C ALA A 131 25.62 -6.37 -24.77
N ARG A 132 26.93 -6.58 -24.98
CA ARG A 132 27.46 -7.22 -26.19
C ARG A 132 26.93 -8.65 -26.40
N LEU A 133 26.62 -9.36 -25.32
CA LEU A 133 26.11 -10.73 -25.39
C LEU A 133 24.63 -10.78 -25.77
N VAL A 134 23.80 -9.86 -25.26
CA VAL A 134 22.34 -9.91 -25.44
C VAL A 134 21.85 -9.10 -26.65
N GLN A 135 22.61 -8.09 -27.06
CA GLN A 135 22.22 -7.12 -28.10
C GLN A 135 22.07 -7.76 -29.47
N THR A 136 21.00 -7.40 -30.19
CA THR A 136 20.83 -7.80 -31.61
C THR A 136 20.76 -6.61 -32.56
N MET A 137 20.62 -5.38 -32.05
CA MET A 137 20.72 -4.14 -32.83
C MET A 137 22.20 -3.73 -33.05
N PRO A 138 22.51 -2.90 -34.06
CA PRO A 138 23.90 -2.58 -34.45
C PRO A 138 24.75 -2.02 -33.32
N ASP A 139 24.17 -1.14 -32.51
CA ASP A 139 24.82 -0.49 -31.37
C ASP A 139 23.91 -0.55 -30.13
N PHE A 140 24.52 -0.55 -28.95
CA PHE A 140 23.83 -0.37 -27.68
C PHE A 140 23.94 1.08 -27.21
N TYR A 141 22.99 1.53 -26.40
CA TYR A 141 22.87 2.92 -26.01
C TYR A 141 23.64 3.20 -24.71
N TYR A 142 24.75 3.94 -24.79
CA TYR A 142 25.46 4.43 -23.61
C TYR A 142 24.76 5.65 -23.03
N LEU A 143 24.25 5.53 -21.80
CA LEU A 143 23.67 6.65 -21.08
C LEU A 143 24.77 7.46 -20.38
N ASN A 144 24.96 8.69 -20.85
CA ASN A 144 25.98 9.61 -20.35
C ASN A 144 25.52 10.37 -19.09
N CYS A 145 26.49 10.94 -18.35
CA CYS A 145 26.22 11.85 -17.23
C CYS A 145 25.50 13.12 -17.68
N LEU A 146 24.81 13.74 -16.73
CA LEU A 146 24.19 15.05 -16.93
C LEU A 146 25.24 16.12 -17.18
N SER A 147 24.87 17.12 -17.99
CA SER A 147 25.68 18.33 -18.17
C SER A 147 25.80 19.08 -16.85
N SER A 148 26.81 19.94 -16.71
CA SER A 148 26.96 20.80 -15.52
C SER A 148 25.73 21.69 -15.28
N TYR A 149 25.04 22.09 -16.35
CA TYR A 149 23.83 22.90 -16.29
C TYR A 149 22.65 22.10 -15.75
N ASP A 150 22.36 20.93 -16.36
CA ASP A 150 21.25 20.07 -15.94
C ASP A 150 21.49 19.50 -14.54
N SER A 151 22.73 19.19 -14.20
CA SER A 151 23.13 18.76 -12.85
C SER A 151 22.79 19.80 -11.80
N TRP A 152 23.02 21.07 -12.11
CA TRP A 152 22.68 22.18 -11.22
C TRP A 152 21.17 22.40 -11.12
N LEU A 153 20.43 22.29 -12.23
CA LEU A 153 18.97 22.37 -12.21
C LEU A 153 18.35 21.26 -11.36
N LEU A 154 18.83 20.03 -11.52
CA LEU A 154 18.40 18.89 -10.72
C LEU A 154 18.72 19.12 -9.24
N PHE A 155 19.93 19.58 -8.92
CA PHE A 155 20.30 19.89 -7.53
C PHE A 155 19.38 20.94 -6.92
N LYS A 156 19.11 22.03 -7.65
CA LYS A 156 18.21 23.10 -7.20
C LYS A 156 16.81 22.59 -6.88
N GLN A 157 16.29 21.68 -7.71
CA GLN A 157 14.96 21.09 -7.49
C GLN A 157 14.87 20.36 -6.14
N PHE A 158 15.94 19.70 -5.70
CA PHE A 158 15.94 18.95 -4.43
C PHE A 158 16.42 19.77 -3.22
N ALA A 159 17.37 20.69 -3.41
CA ALA A 159 17.85 21.53 -2.32
C ALA A 159 16.92 22.73 -2.04
N PHE A 160 16.23 23.26 -3.06
CA PHE A 160 15.44 24.49 -2.98
C PHE A 160 14.04 24.40 -3.65
N PRO A 161 13.19 23.39 -3.35
CA PRO A 161 11.92 23.14 -4.05
C PRO A 161 10.86 24.25 -3.90
N ASN A 162 11.00 25.18 -2.95
CA ASN A 162 10.01 26.22 -2.64
C ASN A 162 10.54 27.66 -2.82
N GLN A 163 11.68 27.88 -3.47
CA GLN A 163 12.30 29.20 -3.60
C GLN A 163 12.59 29.58 -5.06
N ASP A 164 11.63 30.22 -5.73
CA ASP A 164 11.86 30.86 -7.03
C ASP A 164 12.48 32.26 -6.89
N SER A 165 12.51 32.85 -5.68
CA SER A 165 13.17 34.14 -5.41
C SER A 165 13.67 34.22 -3.97
N GLY A 166 14.98 33.97 -3.74
CA GLY A 166 15.61 34.22 -2.43
C GLY A 166 16.71 33.28 -1.95
N THR A 167 17.31 32.43 -2.79
CA THR A 167 18.41 31.55 -2.35
C THR A 167 19.65 32.38 -1.98
N PRO A 168 20.23 32.22 -0.77
CA PRO A 168 21.44 32.94 -0.38
C PRO A 168 22.59 32.69 -1.36
N ALA A 169 23.19 33.76 -1.89
CA ALA A 169 24.21 33.68 -2.95
C ALA A 169 25.44 32.84 -2.55
N ASN A 170 25.83 32.90 -1.27
CA ASN A 170 26.89 32.09 -0.68
C ASN A 170 26.59 30.57 -0.76
N LEU A 171 25.35 30.15 -0.47
CA LEU A 171 24.96 28.74 -0.55
C LEU A 171 24.89 28.25 -2.01
N VAL A 172 24.55 29.14 -2.95
CA VAL A 172 24.56 28.82 -4.38
C VAL A 172 25.97 28.50 -4.86
N GLU A 173 26.97 29.27 -4.45
CA GLU A 173 28.37 29.01 -4.81
C GLU A 173 28.86 27.67 -4.26
N ILE A 174 28.69 27.44 -2.96
CA ILE A 174 29.08 26.17 -2.32
C ILE A 174 28.32 24.99 -2.94
N GLY A 175 27.03 25.16 -3.23
CA GLY A 175 26.21 24.16 -3.90
C GLY A 175 26.74 23.79 -5.28
N ARG A 176 27.19 24.76 -6.07
CA ARG A 176 27.81 24.49 -7.38
C ARG A 176 29.11 23.69 -7.23
N ASP A 177 29.90 23.98 -6.21
CA ASP A 177 31.14 23.23 -5.92
C ASP A 177 30.83 21.77 -5.57
N ILE A 178 29.82 21.54 -4.72
CA ILE A 178 29.33 20.20 -4.37
C ILE A 178 28.82 19.45 -5.61
N VAL A 179 28.02 20.09 -6.47
CA VAL A 179 27.50 19.47 -7.70
C VAL A 179 28.61 19.07 -8.66
N ARG A 180 29.70 19.87 -8.76
CA ARG A 180 30.87 19.48 -9.55
C ARG A 180 31.52 18.20 -9.01
N LYS A 181 31.55 18.00 -7.68
CA LYS A 181 32.06 16.76 -7.06
C LYS A 181 31.17 15.54 -7.32
N CYS A 182 29.87 15.73 -7.57
CA CYS A 182 28.95 14.66 -7.98
C CYS A 182 29.15 14.16 -9.42
N LYS A 183 30.00 14.82 -10.24
CA LYS A 183 30.38 14.40 -11.60
C LYS A 183 29.20 14.05 -12.53
N GLY A 184 28.09 14.78 -12.39
CA GLY A 184 26.91 14.64 -13.25
C GLY A 184 26.06 13.37 -13.03
N LEU A 185 26.26 12.63 -11.93
CA LEU A 185 25.45 11.47 -11.58
C LEU A 185 24.12 11.90 -10.94
N PRO A 186 22.95 11.63 -11.55
CA PRO A 186 21.64 12.05 -11.03
C PRO A 186 21.36 11.59 -9.61
N LEU A 187 21.66 10.31 -9.28
CA LEU A 187 21.43 9.79 -7.93
C LEU A 187 22.29 10.50 -6.87
N ALA A 188 23.56 10.78 -7.17
CA ALA A 188 24.46 11.51 -6.28
C ALA A 188 23.94 12.93 -6.03
N ILE A 189 23.56 13.62 -7.11
CA ILE A 189 23.03 14.98 -7.08
C ILE A 189 21.74 15.04 -6.25
N LYS A 190 20.78 14.16 -6.55
CA LYS A 190 19.51 14.06 -5.83
C LYS A 190 19.73 13.82 -4.35
N THR A 191 20.59 12.87 -3.99
CA THR A 191 20.84 12.49 -2.59
C THR A 191 21.45 13.63 -1.77
N VAL A 192 22.46 14.31 -2.33
CA VAL A 192 23.12 15.43 -1.62
C VAL A 192 22.21 16.67 -1.60
N GLY A 193 21.46 16.93 -2.67
CA GLY A 193 20.46 17.99 -2.71
C GLY A 193 19.36 17.80 -1.67
N SER A 194 18.78 16.60 -1.59
CA SER A 194 17.78 16.25 -0.57
C SER A 194 18.32 16.36 0.86
N MET A 195 19.58 15.96 1.09
CA MET A 195 20.22 16.10 2.40
C MET A 195 20.32 17.58 2.84
N LEU A 196 20.59 18.48 1.89
CA LEU A 196 20.81 19.90 2.15
C LEU A 196 19.53 20.74 2.09
N HIS A 197 18.38 20.12 1.77
CA HIS A 197 17.10 20.78 1.54
C HIS A 197 16.66 21.74 2.67
N CYS A 198 16.94 21.38 3.92
CA CYS A 198 16.56 22.17 5.10
C CYS A 198 17.75 22.76 5.86
N GLU A 199 18.96 22.71 5.29
CA GLU A 199 20.17 23.17 5.95
C GLU A 199 20.49 24.62 5.57
N ALA A 200 20.25 25.55 6.49
CA ALA A 200 20.53 26.97 6.29
C ALA A 200 21.95 27.38 6.69
N ASN A 201 22.69 26.50 7.39
CA ASN A 201 24.01 26.83 7.91
C ASN A 201 25.10 26.67 6.84
N GLU A 202 25.72 27.78 6.43
CA GLU A 202 26.83 27.78 5.47
C GLU A 202 28.00 26.87 5.89
N THR A 203 28.32 26.79 7.19
CA THR A 203 29.42 25.94 7.67
C THR A 203 29.12 24.46 7.46
N ALA A 204 27.86 24.03 7.57
CA ALA A 204 27.46 22.65 7.29
C ALA A 204 27.65 22.32 5.80
N TRP A 205 27.31 23.25 4.91
CA TRP A 205 27.55 23.12 3.46
C TRP A 205 29.06 23.06 3.13
N ARG A 206 29.88 23.91 3.77
CA ARG A 206 31.34 23.86 3.60
C ARG A 206 31.94 22.53 4.08
N ASN A 207 31.51 22.03 5.25
CA ASN A 207 31.95 20.72 5.76
C ASN A 207 31.64 19.57 4.77
N VAL A 208 30.49 19.64 4.10
CA VAL A 208 30.10 18.70 3.05
C VAL A 208 31.01 18.87 1.82
N ALA A 209 31.25 20.11 1.39
CA ALA A 209 32.11 20.41 0.25
C ALA A 209 33.57 20.00 0.49
N GLU A 210 34.10 20.18 1.70
CA GLU A 210 35.51 19.96 2.06
C GLU A 210 35.78 18.55 2.64
N SER A 211 34.78 17.67 2.65
CA SER A 211 34.92 16.32 3.20
C SER A 211 35.95 15.47 2.45
N GLU A 212 36.87 14.85 3.18
CA GLU A 212 37.87 13.89 2.67
C GLU A 212 37.22 12.66 1.99
N LEU A 213 35.94 12.38 2.24
CA LEU A 213 35.22 11.28 1.59
C LEU A 213 35.16 11.43 0.07
N TRP A 214 35.26 12.64 -0.47
CA TRP A 214 35.30 12.89 -1.91
C TRP A 214 36.57 12.35 -2.57
N ASP A 215 37.65 12.24 -1.81
CA ASP A 215 39.00 11.90 -2.28
C ASP A 215 39.39 10.44 -1.98
N LEU A 216 38.54 9.70 -1.26
CA LEU A 216 38.76 8.26 -1.05
C LEU A 216 38.75 7.55 -2.41
N GLU A 217 39.89 6.95 -2.77
CA GLU A 217 39.96 5.98 -3.87
C GLU A 217 38.85 4.95 -3.62
N GLN A 218 38.08 4.67 -4.67
CA GLN A 218 36.92 3.77 -4.61
C GLN A 218 37.41 2.36 -4.29
N ILE A 219 37.66 2.07 -3.01
CA ILE A 219 38.31 0.82 -2.55
C ILE A 219 37.55 -0.43 -3.03
N ARG A 220 36.30 -0.31 -3.50
CA ARG A 220 35.55 -1.38 -4.16
C ARG A 220 34.56 -0.98 -5.27
N ASN A 221 34.74 0.12 -6.03
CA ASN A 221 33.86 0.50 -7.18
C ASN A 221 32.31 0.52 -6.99
N GLU A 222 31.79 0.23 -5.79
CA GLU A 222 30.36 -0.07 -5.57
C GLU A 222 29.66 0.97 -4.68
N ILE A 223 30.40 1.71 -3.85
CA ILE A 223 29.82 2.71 -2.95
C ILE A 223 30.19 4.11 -3.42
N LEU A 224 29.18 4.90 -3.77
CA LEU A 224 29.36 6.30 -4.18
C LEU A 224 29.68 7.19 -2.95
N PRO A 225 30.76 7.99 -2.98
CA PRO A 225 31.11 8.93 -1.92
C PRO A 225 29.97 9.84 -1.46
N SER A 226 29.14 10.30 -2.40
CA SER A 226 27.97 11.14 -2.14
C SER A 226 26.94 10.47 -1.24
N LEU A 227 26.72 9.16 -1.38
CA LEU A 227 25.77 8.41 -0.56
C LEU A 227 26.32 8.21 0.85
N HIS A 228 27.61 7.88 0.96
CA HIS A 228 28.28 7.75 2.26
C HIS A 228 28.32 9.09 3.01
N LEU A 229 28.55 10.20 2.30
CA LEU A 229 28.47 11.55 2.87
C LEU A 229 27.07 11.84 3.43
N SER A 230 26.02 11.51 2.67
CA SER A 230 24.64 11.68 3.13
C SER A 230 24.33 10.87 4.40
N TYR A 231 24.87 9.67 4.50
CA TYR A 231 24.81 8.88 5.73
C TYR A 231 25.63 9.48 6.88
N LYS A 232 26.84 9.99 6.62
CA LYS A 232 27.70 10.61 7.65
C LYS A 232 26.98 11.75 8.37
N HIS A 233 26.24 12.56 7.62
CA HIS A 233 25.46 13.70 8.10
C HIS A 233 24.03 13.35 8.56
N MET A 234 23.66 12.07 8.59
CA MET A 234 22.38 11.61 9.12
C MET A 234 22.37 11.66 10.67
N PRO A 235 21.23 11.94 11.32
CA PRO A 235 21.11 11.90 12.78
C PRO A 235 21.43 10.51 13.36
N LEU A 236 21.99 10.49 14.57
CA LEU A 236 22.44 9.25 15.21
C LEU A 236 21.31 8.21 15.39
N TYR A 237 20.09 8.66 15.68
CA TYR A 237 18.94 7.77 15.84
C TYR A 237 18.59 7.04 14.54
N LEU A 238 18.83 7.66 13.39
CA LEU A 238 18.40 7.14 12.09
C LEU A 238 19.46 6.23 11.43
N LYS A 239 20.74 6.45 11.75
CA LYS A 239 21.87 5.68 11.19
C LYS A 239 21.73 4.17 11.37
N ARG A 240 21.29 3.73 12.55
CA ARG A 240 21.08 2.29 12.83
C ARG A 240 19.82 1.75 12.16
N CYS A 241 18.75 2.55 12.09
CA CYS A 241 17.55 2.19 11.34
C CYS A 241 17.87 1.95 9.86
N PHE A 242 18.68 2.82 9.25
CA PHE A 242 19.14 2.62 7.87
C PHE A 242 20.00 1.36 7.71
N ALA A 243 21.01 1.15 8.57
CA ALA A 243 21.84 -0.05 8.51
C ALA A 243 21.01 -1.34 8.68
N ALA A 244 19.98 -1.32 9.54
CA ALA A 244 19.07 -2.45 9.72
C ALA A 244 18.24 -2.80 8.48
N LEU A 245 18.09 -1.89 7.52
CA LEU A 245 17.43 -2.20 6.25
C LEU A 245 18.25 -3.18 5.40
N SER A 246 19.54 -3.38 5.71
CA SER A 246 20.34 -4.49 5.16
C SER A 246 19.78 -5.87 5.52
N LEU A 247 18.87 -5.99 6.49
CA LEU A 247 18.18 -7.25 6.77
C LEU A 247 17.10 -7.60 5.73
N PHE A 248 16.73 -6.64 4.87
CA PHE A 248 15.86 -6.92 3.71
C PHE A 248 16.68 -7.30 2.47
N PRO A 249 16.12 -8.13 1.58
CA PRO A 249 16.72 -8.49 0.30
C PRO A 249 16.91 -7.27 -0.57
N LYS A 250 17.87 -7.37 -1.47
CA LYS A 250 17.99 -6.41 -2.56
C LYS A 250 16.70 -6.42 -3.38
N ASP A 251 16.23 -5.24 -3.76
CA ASP A 251 15.00 -5.02 -4.53
C ASP A 251 13.68 -5.41 -3.84
N TYR A 252 13.71 -5.69 -2.54
CA TYR A 252 12.50 -5.98 -1.78
C TYR A 252 11.56 -4.76 -1.73
N GLN A 253 10.26 -4.98 -1.96
CA GLN A 253 9.24 -3.94 -1.81
C GLN A 253 8.95 -3.73 -0.32
N LEU A 254 9.30 -2.55 0.18
CA LEU A 254 9.21 -2.18 1.58
C LEU A 254 7.86 -1.54 1.85
N GLU A 255 7.00 -2.24 2.58
CA GLU A 255 5.84 -1.63 3.24
C GLU A 255 6.35 -0.81 4.44
N ASP A 256 5.83 0.39 4.62
CA ASP A 256 6.21 1.30 5.71
C ASP A 256 5.99 0.65 7.09
N SER A 257 4.84 -0.01 7.27
CA SER A 257 4.50 -0.74 8.47
C SER A 257 5.53 -1.83 8.76
N LEU A 258 5.92 -2.66 7.78
CA LEU A 258 6.89 -3.73 7.96
C LEU A 258 8.26 -3.21 8.42
N VAL A 259 8.72 -2.10 7.85
CA VAL A 259 9.99 -1.47 8.22
C VAL A 259 9.94 -0.92 9.65
N VAL A 260 8.86 -0.22 10.00
CA VAL A 260 8.66 0.32 11.34
C VAL A 260 8.61 -0.80 12.39
N HIS A 261 7.89 -1.89 12.11
CA HIS A 261 7.84 -3.07 12.98
C HIS A 261 9.23 -3.71 13.12
N LEU A 262 10.04 -3.78 12.06
CA LEU A 262 11.42 -4.28 12.17
C LEU A 262 12.23 -3.41 13.15
N TRP A 263 12.18 -2.09 13.02
CA TRP A 263 12.96 -1.21 13.89
C TRP A 263 12.53 -1.28 15.35
N GLU A 264 11.22 -1.39 15.59
CA GLU A 264 10.67 -1.65 16.92
C GLU A 264 11.20 -3.00 17.44
N TYR A 265 11.07 -4.05 16.65
CA TYR A 265 11.49 -5.40 16.99
C TYR A 265 12.98 -5.51 17.33
N LEU A 266 13.83 -4.70 16.70
CA LEU A 266 15.27 -4.65 16.94
C LEU A 266 15.70 -3.73 18.09
N ASP A 267 14.75 -3.06 18.77
CA ASP A 267 15.00 -2.03 19.79
C ASP A 267 15.80 -0.83 19.25
N LEU A 268 15.50 -0.37 18.03
CA LEU A 268 16.19 0.75 17.39
C LEU A 268 15.50 2.11 17.57
N LEU A 269 14.21 2.11 17.88
CA LEU A 269 13.43 3.33 18.06
C LEU A 269 13.67 3.95 19.44
N GLN A 270 13.88 5.26 19.49
CA GLN A 270 13.97 6.03 20.74
C GLN A 270 12.58 6.54 21.17
N SER A 271 11.57 5.67 21.14
CA SER A 271 10.22 6.03 21.55
C SER A 271 10.03 5.86 23.06
N ASP A 272 9.20 6.73 23.64
CA ASP A 272 8.63 6.45 24.95
C ASP A 272 7.74 5.21 24.86
N ARG A 273 7.67 4.42 25.94
CA ARG A 273 6.84 3.20 26.01
C ARG A 273 5.35 3.42 25.71
N ASN A 274 4.89 4.67 25.59
CA ASN A 274 3.52 5.06 25.32
C ASN A 274 3.27 5.46 23.85
N ASP A 275 4.22 5.24 22.93
CA ASP A 275 4.07 5.48 21.48
C ASP A 275 3.29 4.33 20.80
N ILE A 276 2.02 4.18 21.15
CA ILE A 276 1.12 3.07 20.77
C ILE A 276 0.93 2.95 19.24
N GLU A 277 1.21 4.01 18.48
CA GLU A 277 1.04 4.04 17.02
C GLU A 277 2.38 4.05 16.28
N ASN A 278 3.48 3.79 16.97
CA ASN A 278 4.84 3.86 16.42
C ASN A 278 5.10 5.16 15.65
N LYS A 279 4.56 6.30 16.13
CA LYS A 279 4.69 7.61 15.47
C LYS A 279 6.15 7.95 15.25
N THR A 280 7.01 7.64 16.22
CA THR A 280 8.46 7.82 16.12
C THR A 280 9.04 7.01 14.96
N GLY A 281 8.59 5.76 14.79
CA GLY A 281 9.01 4.91 13.68
C GLY A 281 8.61 5.48 12.31
N TYR A 282 7.36 5.93 12.17
CA TYR A 282 6.89 6.57 10.93
C TYR A 282 7.59 7.91 10.65
N LEU A 283 7.92 8.69 11.68
CA LEU A 283 8.73 9.90 11.52
C LEU A 283 10.13 9.57 10.98
N TYR A 284 10.79 8.54 11.52
CA TYR A 284 12.10 8.10 11.05
C TYR A 284 12.03 7.58 9.61
N PHE A 285 10.98 6.84 9.28
CA PHE A 285 10.72 6.34 7.93
C PHE A 285 10.57 7.48 6.92
N ASN A 286 9.71 8.45 7.24
CA ASN A 286 9.48 9.61 6.39
C ASN A 286 10.75 10.46 6.21
N GLU A 287 11.61 10.56 7.23
CA GLU A 287 12.90 11.25 7.09
C GLU A 287 13.83 10.54 6.08
N LEU A 288 13.87 9.20 6.05
CA LEU A 288 14.63 8.47 5.03
C LEU A 288 14.08 8.68 3.62
N VAL A 289 12.75 8.75 3.47
CA VAL A 289 12.09 9.07 2.20
C VAL A 289 12.46 10.50 1.75
N GLN A 290 12.37 11.49 2.65
CA GLN A 290 12.75 12.89 2.37
C GLN A 290 14.22 13.02 1.97
N ARG A 291 15.11 12.23 2.57
CA ARG A 291 16.54 12.17 2.22
C ARG A 291 16.84 11.38 0.93
N SER A 292 15.82 10.88 0.24
CA SER A 292 15.93 10.06 -0.98
C SER A 292 16.60 8.68 -0.82
N PHE A 293 16.74 8.18 0.42
CA PHE A 293 17.26 6.82 0.69
C PHE A 293 16.23 5.74 0.33
N LEU A 294 14.95 6.09 0.50
CA LEU A 294 13.79 5.30 0.09
C LEU A 294 13.01 6.08 -0.96
N GLN A 295 12.43 5.36 -1.92
CA GLN A 295 11.65 5.96 -3.00
C GLN A 295 10.26 5.33 -3.03
N GLU A 296 9.24 6.17 -3.05
CA GLU A 296 7.85 5.75 -3.22
C GLU A 296 7.68 5.09 -4.59
N TYR A 297 7.13 3.88 -4.59
CA TYR A 297 6.83 3.10 -5.79
C TYR A 297 5.32 3.07 -6.07
N ASP A 298 4.52 2.95 -5.02
CA ASP A 298 3.06 3.00 -5.01
C ASP A 298 2.59 3.60 -3.67
N ALA A 299 1.31 3.96 -3.53
CA ALA A 299 0.74 4.68 -2.39
C ALA A 299 1.02 4.05 -1.01
N PHE A 300 1.45 2.79 -0.97
CA PHE A 300 1.78 2.04 0.26
C PHE A 300 3.10 1.24 0.18
N CYS A 301 3.87 1.37 -0.92
CA CYS A 301 5.06 0.57 -1.15
C CYS A 301 6.25 1.44 -1.54
N TYR A 302 7.39 1.17 -0.91
CA TYR A 302 8.64 1.88 -1.12
C TYR A 302 9.72 0.93 -1.63
N THR A 303 10.74 1.48 -2.27
CA THR A 303 11.90 0.73 -2.73
C THR A 303 13.18 1.42 -2.29
N MET A 304 14.20 0.61 -1.99
CA MET A 304 15.56 1.09 -1.76
C MET A 304 16.38 0.87 -3.04
N HIS A 305 17.08 1.89 -3.50
CA HIS A 305 17.98 1.75 -4.65
C HIS A 305 19.13 0.79 -4.29
N ASP A 306 19.58 -0.04 -5.23
CA ASP A 306 20.64 -1.03 -5.03
C ASP A 306 21.91 -0.45 -4.36
N LEU A 307 22.38 0.73 -4.76
CA LEU A 307 23.54 1.40 -4.18
C LEU A 307 23.34 1.82 -2.73
N PHE A 308 22.10 2.17 -2.33
CA PHE A 308 21.78 2.40 -0.92
C PHE A 308 21.72 1.09 -0.14
N HIS A 309 21.24 0.01 -0.76
CA HIS A 309 21.25 -1.31 -0.15
C HIS A 309 22.69 -1.81 0.06
N ASP A 310 23.55 -1.65 -0.95
CA ASP A 310 24.98 -1.98 -0.87
C ASP A 310 25.69 -1.15 0.21
N LEU A 311 25.37 0.16 0.31
CA LEU A 311 25.82 1.02 1.40
C LEU A 311 25.32 0.53 2.76
N ALA A 312 24.04 0.14 2.89
CA ALA A 312 23.49 -0.38 4.14
C ALA A 312 24.20 -1.68 4.56
N CYS A 313 24.46 -2.59 3.62
CA CYS A 313 25.23 -3.82 3.85
C CYS A 313 26.68 -3.52 4.29
N PHE A 314 27.33 -2.55 3.65
CA PHE A 314 28.68 -2.13 4.05
C PHE A 314 28.70 -1.55 5.47
N LEU A 315 27.73 -0.70 5.81
CA LEU A 315 27.63 -0.06 7.13
C LEU A 315 27.17 -1.03 8.23
N ALA A 316 26.40 -2.05 7.87
CA ALA A 316 26.03 -3.14 8.76
C ALA A 316 27.25 -3.93 9.24
N GLY A 317 28.31 -4.01 8.42
CA GLY A 317 29.52 -4.74 8.73
C GLY A 317 29.23 -6.18 9.13
N GLU A 318 29.82 -6.63 10.24
CA GLU A 318 29.56 -7.95 10.80
C GLU A 318 28.39 -7.97 11.82
N ASP A 319 27.78 -6.82 12.14
CA ASP A 319 26.73 -6.74 13.18
C ASP A 319 25.37 -7.25 12.66
N PHE A 320 25.06 -7.02 11.37
CA PHE A 320 23.83 -7.48 10.73
C PHE A 320 24.15 -8.50 9.64
N PHE A 321 23.40 -9.60 9.60
CA PHE A 321 23.57 -10.64 8.61
C PHE A 321 22.21 -11.09 8.07
N ARG A 322 22.14 -11.29 6.76
CA ARG A 322 20.92 -11.70 6.08
C ARG A 322 21.16 -13.04 5.42
N LEU A 323 20.35 -14.04 5.75
CA LEU A 323 20.45 -15.37 5.17
C LEU A 323 19.51 -15.50 3.98
N GLU A 324 20.09 -15.66 2.79
CA GLU A 324 19.39 -15.70 1.50
C GLU A 324 19.86 -16.83 0.60
N GLY A 325 18.91 -17.49 -0.06
CA GLY A 325 19.16 -18.49 -1.10
C GLY A 325 19.59 -19.86 -0.57
N LYS A 326 20.24 -20.63 -1.45
CA LYS A 326 20.80 -21.97 -1.17
C LYS A 326 22.31 -21.93 -0.88
N ILE A 327 22.90 -20.74 -0.74
CA ILE A 327 24.35 -20.58 -0.70
C ILE A 327 24.84 -20.75 0.74
N LEU A 328 25.74 -21.71 0.93
CA LEU A 328 26.54 -21.91 2.14
C LEU A 328 27.44 -20.68 2.34
N THR A 329 26.94 -19.67 3.04
CA THR A 329 27.72 -18.50 3.43
C THR A 329 28.12 -18.65 4.89
N GLU A 330 29.41 -18.49 5.19
CA GLU A 330 29.90 -18.45 6.56
C GLU A 330 29.27 -17.26 7.29
N ILE A 331 28.61 -17.53 8.42
CA ILE A 331 28.01 -16.47 9.23
C ILE A 331 29.13 -15.80 10.03
N PRO A 332 29.29 -14.46 9.98
CA PRO A 332 30.29 -13.76 10.77
C PRO A 332 30.11 -14.01 12.28
N PRO A 333 31.18 -14.31 13.03
CA PRO A 333 31.10 -14.70 14.44
C PRO A 333 30.58 -13.59 15.35
N ASN A 334 30.66 -12.33 14.90
CA ASN A 334 30.21 -11.15 15.64
C ASN A 334 28.75 -10.75 15.35
N THR A 335 28.04 -11.49 14.49
CA THR A 335 26.65 -11.19 14.10
C THR A 335 25.75 -11.03 15.31
N ARG A 336 25.04 -9.90 15.40
CA ARG A 336 24.10 -9.59 16.49
C ARG A 336 22.66 -9.59 16.04
N TYR A 337 22.41 -9.26 14.78
CA TYR A 337 21.08 -9.15 14.19
C TYR A 337 21.04 -9.98 12.94
N MET A 338 20.10 -10.90 12.85
CA MET A 338 20.00 -11.80 11.71
C MET A 338 18.59 -11.87 11.18
N SER A 339 18.46 -11.92 9.85
CA SER A 339 17.18 -12.17 9.18
C SER A 339 17.26 -13.41 8.30
N LEU A 340 16.09 -14.05 8.14
CA LEU A 340 15.89 -15.21 7.29
C LEU A 340 14.64 -15.00 6.44
N PHE A 341 14.73 -15.34 5.16
CA PHE A 341 13.55 -15.41 4.29
C PHE A 341 13.03 -16.85 4.19
N ILE A 342 11.71 -17.06 4.36
CA ILE A 342 11.08 -18.40 4.49
C ILE A 342 11.40 -19.36 3.32
N ASN A 343 11.81 -18.86 2.17
CA ASN A 343 12.22 -19.68 1.02
C ASN A 343 13.69 -20.15 1.05
N CYS A 344 14.44 -19.88 2.12
CA CYS A 344 15.84 -20.27 2.26
C CYS A 344 15.97 -21.57 3.07
N ARG A 345 16.87 -22.46 2.63
CA ARG A 345 17.23 -23.66 3.40
C ARG A 345 18.52 -23.39 4.14
N ILE A 346 18.51 -23.54 5.47
CA ILE A 346 19.74 -23.60 6.27
C ILE A 346 20.24 -25.05 6.26
N ASP A 347 21.54 -25.21 6.03
CA ASP A 347 22.23 -26.49 6.19
C ASP A 347 22.19 -26.90 7.67
N GLU A 348 21.85 -28.15 7.96
CA GLU A 348 21.77 -28.69 9.33
C GLU A 348 23.11 -28.58 10.09
N THR A 349 24.23 -28.43 9.38
CA THR A 349 25.57 -28.23 9.95
C THR A 349 25.85 -26.79 10.38
N LEU A 350 25.05 -25.81 9.95
CA LEU A 350 25.25 -24.40 10.26
C LEU A 350 24.85 -24.11 11.71
N VAL A 351 25.65 -23.31 12.41
CA VAL A 351 25.39 -22.92 13.81
C VAL A 351 25.30 -21.40 13.92
N ALA A 352 24.29 -20.90 14.65
CA ALA A 352 24.13 -19.48 14.85
C ALA A 352 25.23 -18.90 15.78
N PRO A 353 25.69 -17.66 15.53
CA PRO A 353 26.67 -17.02 16.40
C PRO A 353 26.17 -16.80 17.83
N ILE A 354 27.03 -17.05 18.83
CA ILE A 354 26.71 -16.88 20.25
C ILE A 354 26.44 -15.41 20.61
N SER A 355 26.92 -14.47 19.78
CA SER A 355 26.67 -13.03 19.88
C SER A 355 25.25 -12.60 19.52
N LEU A 356 24.45 -13.49 18.91
CA LEU A 356 23.15 -13.16 18.34
C LEU A 356 22.17 -12.62 19.40
N ARG A 357 21.54 -11.49 19.09
CA ARG A 357 20.59 -10.75 19.93
C ARG A 357 19.18 -10.72 19.34
N SER A 358 19.05 -10.67 18.02
CA SER A 358 17.75 -10.76 17.35
C SER A 358 17.81 -11.69 16.15
N PHE A 359 16.79 -12.53 16.01
CA PHE A 359 16.56 -13.37 14.84
C PHE A 359 15.17 -13.11 14.30
N VAL A 360 15.06 -12.63 13.05
CA VAL A 360 13.81 -12.23 12.40
C VAL A 360 13.56 -13.12 11.19
N ILE A 361 12.30 -13.54 10.99
CA ILE A 361 11.91 -14.28 9.79
C ILE A 361 10.97 -13.40 8.96
N PHE A 362 11.24 -13.29 7.68
CA PHE A 362 10.44 -12.54 6.70
C PHE A 362 9.88 -13.46 5.60
N GLY A 363 8.76 -13.04 5.03
CA GLY A 363 8.12 -13.69 3.89
C GLY A 363 6.74 -14.26 4.21
N LYS A 364 6.00 -14.61 3.16
CA LYS A 364 4.76 -15.38 3.28
C LYS A 364 5.12 -16.86 3.25
N THR A 365 4.56 -17.64 4.16
CA THR A 365 4.72 -19.10 4.11
C THR A 365 4.19 -19.60 2.76
N GLY A 366 5.02 -20.28 1.98
CA GLY A 366 4.65 -21.02 0.77
C GLY A 366 4.88 -22.52 0.95
N PHE A 367 4.41 -23.35 0.01
CA PHE A 367 4.59 -24.81 0.03
C PHE A 367 6.09 -25.19 -0.02
N GLY A 368 6.75 -25.31 1.13
CA GLY A 368 8.17 -25.66 1.24
C GLY A 368 8.50 -26.20 2.62
N ASP A 369 9.56 -27.01 2.70
CA ASP A 369 10.00 -27.73 3.91
C ASP A 369 10.10 -26.79 5.13
N PHE A 370 9.42 -27.17 6.21
CA PHE A 370 9.48 -26.45 7.48
C PHE A 370 10.90 -26.49 8.02
N MET A 371 11.46 -25.33 8.28
CA MET A 371 12.80 -25.18 8.81
C MET A 371 12.90 -25.66 10.27
N ASP A 372 13.97 -26.40 10.58
CA ASP A 372 14.39 -26.67 11.95
C ASP A 372 15.38 -25.61 12.43
N VAL A 373 14.91 -24.63 13.21
CA VAL A 373 15.77 -23.62 13.86
C VAL A 373 16.29 -24.08 15.22
N ASP A 374 15.88 -25.25 15.71
CA ASP A 374 16.07 -25.64 17.10
C ASP A 374 17.53 -25.94 17.40
N THR A 375 18.19 -26.68 16.49
CA THR A 375 19.63 -26.96 16.54
C THR A 375 20.44 -25.70 16.25
N PHE A 376 20.01 -24.90 15.27
CA PHE A 376 20.68 -23.67 14.86
C PHE A 376 20.81 -22.66 16.00
N LEU A 377 19.75 -22.46 16.81
CA LEU A 377 19.67 -21.43 17.85
C LEU A 377 20.01 -21.92 19.28
N LEU A 378 20.35 -23.19 19.46
CA LEU A 378 20.52 -23.84 20.77
C LEU A 378 21.45 -23.06 21.74
N ASN A 379 22.53 -22.49 21.19
CA ASN A 379 23.60 -21.83 21.94
C ASN A 379 23.43 -20.31 22.08
N CYS A 380 22.39 -19.71 21.51
CA CYS A 380 22.21 -18.25 21.43
C CYS A 380 21.61 -17.64 22.72
N LYS A 381 22.29 -17.79 23.86
CA LYS A 381 21.78 -17.32 25.17
C LYS A 381 21.65 -15.79 25.30
N LYS A 382 22.20 -15.02 24.35
CA LYS A 382 22.10 -13.55 24.29
C LYS A 382 20.88 -13.04 23.53
N LEU A 383 20.04 -13.93 22.98
CA LEU A 383 18.82 -13.56 22.27
C LEU A 383 17.87 -12.77 23.16
N ARG A 384 17.38 -11.67 22.59
CA ARG A 384 16.34 -10.78 23.12
C ARG A 384 15.08 -10.83 22.28
N ASN A 385 15.22 -11.03 20.97
CA ASN A 385 14.10 -11.08 20.05
C ASN A 385 14.20 -12.34 19.18
N LEU A 386 13.16 -13.18 19.20
CA LEU A 386 13.09 -14.41 18.42
C LEU A 386 11.80 -14.49 17.59
N SER A 387 11.96 -14.60 16.28
CA SER A 387 10.89 -14.95 15.35
C SER A 387 11.09 -16.39 14.90
N MET A 388 10.03 -17.18 14.93
CA MET A 388 10.09 -18.59 14.55
C MET A 388 8.85 -19.01 13.78
N VAL A 389 8.99 -20.01 12.91
CA VAL A 389 7.85 -20.66 12.24
C VAL A 389 7.47 -21.89 13.06
N CYS A 390 6.19 -22.05 13.38
CA CYS A 390 5.75 -23.24 14.08
C CYS A 390 5.73 -24.46 13.15
N LYS A 391 6.41 -25.53 13.56
CA LYS A 391 6.28 -26.85 12.93
C LYS A 391 4.89 -27.45 13.21
N PRO A 392 4.34 -28.31 12.33
CA PRO A 392 3.13 -29.07 12.61
C PRO A 392 3.26 -30.10 13.76
N SER A 393 4.47 -30.31 14.29
CA SER A 393 4.75 -31.18 15.45
C SER A 393 4.41 -30.45 16.77
N MET A 394 3.70 -31.12 17.68
CA MET A 394 2.92 -30.52 18.78
C MET A 394 3.69 -29.85 19.95
N ALA A 395 5.00 -29.61 19.86
CA ALA A 395 5.79 -29.11 20.98
C ALA A 395 6.64 -27.89 20.61
N PHE A 396 6.64 -26.91 21.52
CA PHE A 396 7.58 -25.80 21.48
C PHE A 396 9.00 -26.34 21.80
N PRO A 397 10.06 -25.83 21.16
CA PRO A 397 11.41 -26.33 21.42
C PRO A 397 11.88 -26.10 22.86
N ASP A 398 12.45 -27.13 23.49
CA ASP A 398 12.85 -27.08 24.90
C ASP A 398 13.92 -26.01 25.19
N PHE A 399 14.78 -25.70 24.20
CA PHE A 399 15.87 -24.74 24.36
C PHE A 399 15.39 -23.31 24.68
N ILE A 400 14.15 -22.97 24.29
CA ILE A 400 13.58 -21.64 24.52
C ILE A 400 13.53 -21.32 26.00
N GLY A 401 13.26 -22.30 26.87
CA GLY A 401 13.31 -22.12 28.33
C GLY A 401 14.65 -21.59 28.84
N GLY A 402 15.74 -21.83 28.11
CA GLY A 402 17.08 -21.34 28.40
C GLY A 402 17.36 -19.89 27.98
N LEU A 403 16.49 -19.26 27.18
CA LEU A 403 16.68 -17.89 26.67
C LEU A 403 16.24 -16.84 27.70
N LYS A 404 16.98 -16.70 28.79
CA LYS A 404 16.60 -15.83 29.93
C LYS A 404 16.57 -14.33 29.61
N LEU A 405 17.23 -13.90 28.54
CA LEU A 405 17.27 -12.51 28.08
C LEU A 405 16.17 -12.19 27.06
N LEU A 406 15.34 -13.17 26.69
CA LEU A 406 14.29 -13.00 25.70
C LEU A 406 13.23 -12.02 26.20
N ARG A 407 12.94 -11.02 25.36
CA ARG A 407 11.96 -9.96 25.54
C ARG A 407 10.81 -10.07 24.56
N ARG A 408 11.07 -10.50 23.32
CA ARG A 408 10.04 -10.68 22.30
C ARG A 408 10.09 -12.07 21.69
N LEU A 409 8.93 -12.69 21.58
CA LEU A 409 8.74 -13.96 20.88
C LEU A 409 7.59 -13.80 19.90
N SER A 410 7.86 -14.02 18.62
CA SER A 410 6.87 -14.02 17.55
C SER A 410 6.85 -15.38 16.88
N VAL A 411 5.68 -16.00 16.81
CA VAL A 411 5.46 -17.28 16.13
C VAL A 411 4.61 -17.05 14.90
N LEU A 412 5.20 -17.29 13.74
CA LEU A 412 4.49 -17.23 12.47
C LEU A 412 3.58 -18.46 12.32
N PRO A 413 2.34 -18.28 11.83
CA PRO A 413 1.36 -19.34 11.73
C PRO A 413 1.82 -20.44 10.74
N PRO A 414 1.50 -21.72 10.97
CA PRO A 414 1.73 -22.77 10.00
C PRO A 414 0.79 -22.61 8.79
N LEU A 415 1.20 -23.16 7.65
CA LEU A 415 0.42 -23.18 6.40
C LEU A 415 -0.91 -23.93 6.51
N PHE A 416 -0.99 -24.98 7.33
CA PHE A 416 -2.17 -25.80 7.50
C PHE A 416 -2.33 -26.28 8.94
N GLY A 417 -3.55 -26.12 9.45
CA GLY A 417 -4.02 -26.74 10.69
C GLY A 417 -3.69 -25.93 11.94
N PHE A 418 -4.73 -25.66 12.74
CA PHE A 418 -4.55 -25.31 14.13
C PHE A 418 -4.02 -26.51 14.90
N LYS A 419 -2.90 -26.33 15.60
CA LYS A 419 -2.45 -27.29 16.61
C LYS A 419 -2.09 -26.55 17.88
N ILE A 420 -2.66 -27.04 18.97
CA ILE A 420 -2.36 -26.65 20.35
C ILE A 420 -0.90 -26.96 20.59
N ILE A 421 -0.07 -25.94 20.81
CA ILE A 421 1.32 -26.16 21.20
C ILE A 421 1.39 -26.15 22.72
N ARG A 422 1.69 -27.31 23.30
CA ARG A 422 2.09 -27.34 24.69
C ARG A 422 3.51 -26.83 24.80
N CYS A 423 3.67 -25.65 25.40
CA CYS A 423 4.98 -25.23 25.86
C CYS A 423 5.11 -25.43 27.36
N THR A 424 5.86 -26.46 27.74
CA THR A 424 6.21 -26.73 29.13
C THR A 424 7.28 -25.77 29.66
N THR A 425 8.06 -25.14 28.77
CA THR A 425 9.20 -24.29 29.10
C THR A 425 8.89 -22.78 29.07
N MET A 426 7.78 -22.35 28.45
CA MET A 426 7.31 -20.94 28.44
C MET A 426 7.34 -20.26 29.80
N PRO A 427 6.91 -20.89 30.92
CA PRO A 427 6.88 -20.22 32.22
C PRO A 427 8.26 -19.80 32.75
N GLN A 428 9.34 -20.21 32.09
CA GLN A 428 10.72 -19.87 32.45
C GLN A 428 11.22 -18.55 31.84
N LEU A 429 10.44 -17.92 30.94
CA LEU A 429 10.78 -16.69 30.21
C LEU A 429 10.39 -15.41 30.96
N TYR A 430 10.80 -15.27 32.20
CA TYR A 430 10.33 -14.20 33.10
C TYR A 430 10.64 -12.74 32.67
N ASN A 431 11.46 -12.54 31.63
CA ASN A 431 11.76 -11.23 31.04
C ASN A 431 10.99 -10.93 29.74
N LEU A 432 10.07 -11.81 29.34
CA LEU A 432 9.28 -11.63 28.13
C LEU A 432 8.30 -10.44 28.30
N HIS A 433 8.30 -9.55 27.33
CA HIS A 433 7.45 -8.38 27.22
C HIS A 433 6.41 -8.54 26.10
N ASP A 434 6.78 -9.11 24.97
CA ASP A 434 5.89 -9.26 23.82
C ASP A 434 5.79 -10.72 23.37
N LEU A 435 4.57 -11.22 23.26
CA LEU A 435 4.26 -12.56 22.77
C LEU A 435 3.19 -12.51 21.68
N HIS A 436 3.62 -12.76 20.44
CA HIS A 436 2.77 -12.81 19.26
C HIS A 436 2.64 -14.25 18.76
N LEU A 437 1.41 -14.74 18.64
CA LEU A 437 1.09 -16.12 18.26
C LEU A 437 0.22 -16.20 17.00
N ASN A 438 -0.16 -15.05 16.43
CA ASN A 438 -0.93 -14.91 15.20
C ASN A 438 -2.22 -15.73 15.22
N GLY A 439 -2.87 -15.82 16.38
CA GLY A 439 -4.13 -16.52 16.59
C GLY A 439 -4.08 -18.04 16.42
N THR A 440 -2.98 -18.67 15.97
CA THR A 440 -2.96 -20.08 15.52
C THR A 440 -2.67 -21.11 16.61
N HIS A 441 -2.24 -20.66 17.78
CA HIS A 441 -1.72 -21.54 18.82
C HIS A 441 -2.27 -21.21 20.19
N ALA A 442 -2.68 -22.24 20.91
CA ALA A 442 -3.03 -22.15 22.32
C ALA A 442 -1.83 -22.49 23.17
N VAL A 443 -1.37 -21.53 23.98
CA VAL A 443 -0.25 -21.68 24.90
C VAL A 443 -0.77 -21.75 26.33
N LEU A 444 -0.11 -22.55 27.17
CA LEU A 444 -0.38 -22.67 28.61
C LEU A 444 0.83 -22.16 29.40
N GLY A 445 0.60 -21.71 30.63
CA GLY A 445 1.64 -21.29 31.55
C GLY A 445 2.15 -19.86 31.34
N PHE A 446 1.54 -19.09 30.45
CA PHE A 446 1.86 -17.67 30.25
C PHE A 446 1.48 -16.81 31.46
N GLY A 447 0.60 -17.29 32.35
CA GLY A 447 0.21 -16.57 33.58
C GLY A 447 1.34 -16.35 34.59
N LYS A 448 2.53 -16.93 34.38
CA LYS A 448 3.74 -16.63 35.17
C LYS A 448 4.58 -15.49 34.60
N LEU A 449 4.29 -15.04 33.37
CA LEU A 449 5.06 -14.04 32.63
C LEU A 449 4.59 -12.61 32.98
N ILE A 450 4.75 -12.23 34.24
CA ILE A 450 4.16 -11.00 34.80
C ILE A 450 4.65 -9.68 34.17
N LYS A 451 5.73 -9.71 33.38
CA LYS A 451 6.29 -8.55 32.66
C LYS A 451 5.73 -8.36 31.24
N LEU A 452 4.80 -9.20 30.81
CA LEU A 452 4.15 -9.09 29.50
C LEU A 452 3.39 -7.78 29.36
N GLN A 453 3.62 -7.10 28.24
CA GLN A 453 2.98 -5.86 27.81
C GLN A 453 2.09 -6.09 26.59
N THR A 454 2.52 -6.94 25.65
CA THR A 454 1.74 -7.35 24.49
C THR A 454 1.50 -8.85 24.50
N LEU A 455 0.25 -9.26 24.34
CA LEU A 455 -0.13 -10.66 24.38
C LEU A 455 -1.28 -10.99 23.43
N GLU A 456 -1.08 -12.02 22.63
CA GLU A 456 -2.13 -12.69 21.87
C GLU A 456 -2.41 -14.07 22.48
N VAL A 457 -3.68 -14.39 22.75
CA VAL A 457 -4.10 -15.68 23.32
C VAL A 457 -5.20 -16.28 22.48
N TYR A 458 -5.05 -17.54 22.08
CA TYR A 458 -6.17 -18.34 21.60
C TYR A 458 -6.77 -19.15 22.76
N VAL A 459 -8.07 -18.98 23.00
CA VAL A 459 -8.80 -19.67 24.05
C VAL A 459 -9.14 -21.09 23.60
N THR A 460 -8.68 -22.08 24.37
CA THR A 460 -8.99 -23.50 24.13
C THR A 460 -9.52 -24.16 25.38
N ARG A 461 -10.35 -25.18 25.17
CA ARG A 461 -10.71 -26.16 26.21
C ARG A 461 -9.68 -27.28 26.19
N TYR A 462 -8.81 -27.34 27.19
CA TYR A 462 -7.96 -28.50 27.42
C TYR A 462 -8.32 -29.14 28.76
N GLY A 463 -9.04 -30.28 28.72
CA GLY A 463 -9.58 -30.89 29.94
C GLY A 463 -10.47 -29.91 30.72
N CYS A 464 -10.26 -29.79 32.05
CA CYS A 464 -11.09 -28.97 32.95
C CYS A 464 -10.57 -27.51 33.17
N ASN A 465 -9.54 -27.06 32.45
CA ASN A 465 -8.89 -25.77 32.69
C ASN A 465 -8.84 -24.89 31.43
N CYS A 466 -9.73 -23.89 31.35
CA CYS A 466 -9.66 -22.82 30.37
C CYS A 466 -8.44 -21.92 30.64
N ASN A 467 -7.61 -21.69 29.61
CA ASN A 467 -6.36 -20.92 29.72
C ASN A 467 -6.60 -19.41 29.95
N ILE A 468 -7.80 -18.88 29.65
CA ILE A 468 -8.14 -17.47 29.91
C ILE A 468 -8.00 -17.09 31.39
N ARG A 469 -8.11 -18.06 32.31
CA ARG A 469 -7.90 -17.87 33.76
C ARG A 469 -6.49 -17.40 34.10
N GLU A 470 -5.50 -17.71 33.28
CA GLU A 470 -4.10 -17.34 33.49
C GLU A 470 -3.85 -15.84 33.34
N LEU A 471 -4.74 -15.13 32.63
CA LEU A 471 -4.68 -13.67 32.50
C LEU A 471 -4.74 -12.97 33.86
N ARG A 472 -5.29 -13.60 34.91
CA ARG A 472 -5.44 -13.03 36.26
C ARG A 472 -4.18 -12.33 36.78
N ASN A 473 -3.00 -12.88 36.51
CA ASN A 473 -1.74 -12.39 37.08
C ASN A 473 -1.02 -11.34 36.23
N LEU A 474 -1.50 -11.10 35.00
CA LEU A 474 -0.80 -10.27 34.01
C LEU A 474 -1.25 -8.80 34.07
N ASN A 475 -0.76 -8.05 35.06
CA ASN A 475 -1.24 -6.69 35.32
C ASN A 475 -0.51 -5.60 34.53
N GLU A 476 0.66 -5.92 33.95
CA GLU A 476 1.47 -5.01 33.13
C GLU A 476 1.05 -4.97 31.64
N VAL A 477 0.05 -5.76 31.26
CA VAL A 477 -0.42 -5.88 29.87
C VAL A 477 -1.06 -4.58 29.41
N ARG A 478 -0.61 -4.09 28.27
CA ARG A 478 -1.08 -2.88 27.56
C ARG A 478 -1.91 -3.23 26.32
N ASN A 479 -1.50 -4.25 25.58
CA ASN A 479 -2.14 -4.71 24.36
C ASN A 479 -2.52 -6.18 24.50
N LEU A 480 -3.81 -6.49 24.42
CA LEU A 480 -4.32 -7.85 24.56
C LEU A 480 -5.26 -8.21 23.42
N THR A 481 -4.95 -9.29 22.71
CA THR A 481 -5.86 -9.89 21.73
C THR A 481 -6.25 -11.29 22.19
N ILE A 482 -7.55 -11.56 22.26
CA ILE A 482 -8.09 -12.85 22.66
C ILE A 482 -8.91 -13.44 21.51
N TYR A 483 -8.49 -14.59 21.02
CA TYR A 483 -9.16 -15.36 19.97
C TYR A 483 -9.94 -16.55 20.55
N GLY A 484 -10.91 -17.06 19.80
CA GLY A 484 -11.63 -18.29 20.14
C GLY A 484 -12.52 -18.15 21.39
N LEU A 485 -13.07 -16.97 21.65
CA LEU A 485 -13.92 -16.73 22.83
C LEU A 485 -15.22 -17.56 22.84
N ASP A 486 -15.65 -18.07 21.68
CA ASP A 486 -16.70 -19.08 21.56
C ASP A 486 -16.37 -20.41 22.28
N ASN A 487 -15.08 -20.68 22.51
CA ASN A 487 -14.62 -21.84 23.26
C ASN A 487 -14.73 -21.69 24.78
N VAL A 488 -15.29 -20.61 25.34
CA VAL A 488 -15.48 -20.50 26.80
C VAL A 488 -16.62 -21.40 27.28
N ALA A 489 -16.32 -22.39 28.13
CA ALA A 489 -17.30 -23.36 28.64
C ALA A 489 -18.07 -22.87 29.87
N HIS A 490 -17.40 -22.11 30.73
CA HIS A 490 -17.92 -21.67 32.03
C HIS A 490 -17.71 -20.17 32.19
N ILE A 491 -18.73 -19.46 32.68
CA ILE A 491 -18.70 -17.99 32.83
C ILE A 491 -17.61 -17.58 33.81
N GLU A 492 -17.37 -18.39 34.85
CA GLU A 492 -16.36 -18.16 35.87
C GLU A 492 -14.94 -18.06 35.29
N ASP A 493 -14.71 -18.62 34.10
CA ASP A 493 -13.42 -18.57 33.42
C ASP A 493 -13.14 -17.17 32.89
N ALA A 494 -14.15 -16.57 32.24
CA ALA A 494 -14.11 -15.19 31.80
C ALA A 494 -13.94 -14.23 33.00
N SER A 495 -14.69 -14.44 34.08
CA SER A 495 -14.59 -13.60 35.29
C SER A 495 -13.19 -13.67 35.93
N LYS A 496 -12.52 -14.84 35.89
CA LYS A 496 -11.16 -15.03 36.42
C LYS A 496 -10.08 -14.28 35.63
N ALA A 497 -10.33 -13.85 34.39
CA ALA A 497 -9.38 -13.04 33.63
C ALA A 497 -9.13 -11.66 34.26
N GLN A 498 -10.10 -11.16 35.04
CA GLN A 498 -10.02 -9.91 35.80
C GLN A 498 -9.53 -8.70 34.95
N LEU A 499 -10.06 -8.53 33.73
CA LEU A 499 -9.67 -7.43 32.83
C LEU A 499 -9.90 -6.04 33.46
N GLN A 500 -10.92 -5.91 34.30
CA GLN A 500 -11.19 -4.72 35.10
C GLN A 500 -10.08 -4.32 36.09
N ASN A 501 -9.15 -5.22 36.43
CA ASN A 501 -8.02 -4.92 37.32
C ASN A 501 -6.77 -4.44 36.54
N LYS A 502 -6.78 -4.52 35.20
CA LYS A 502 -5.62 -4.22 34.34
C LYS A 502 -5.56 -2.74 34.02
N ARG A 503 -5.00 -1.95 34.94
CA ARG A 503 -4.97 -0.47 34.86
C ARG A 503 -4.15 0.07 33.69
N HIS A 504 -3.18 -0.71 33.21
CA HIS A 504 -2.29 -0.38 32.10
C HIS A 504 -2.82 -0.83 30.73
N LEU A 505 -3.97 -1.53 30.68
CA LEU A 505 -4.55 -2.01 29.42
C LEU A 505 -5.06 -0.83 28.59
N GLU A 506 -4.46 -0.63 27.42
CA GLU A 506 -4.74 0.46 26.49
C GLU A 506 -5.47 -0.04 25.24
N SER A 507 -5.15 -1.23 24.74
CA SER A 507 -5.81 -1.85 23.59
C SER A 507 -6.28 -3.27 23.90
N LEU A 508 -7.55 -3.56 23.55
CA LEU A 508 -8.19 -4.85 23.75
C LEU A 508 -8.91 -5.27 22.47
N SER A 509 -8.56 -6.44 21.93
CA SER A 509 -9.25 -7.08 20.81
C SER A 509 -9.84 -8.42 21.24
N LEU A 510 -11.15 -8.60 21.08
CA LEU A 510 -11.91 -9.79 21.47
C LEU A 510 -12.52 -10.45 20.24
N GLN A 511 -12.07 -11.66 19.90
CA GLN A 511 -12.54 -12.39 18.71
C GLN A 511 -13.30 -13.65 19.11
N PHE A 512 -14.60 -13.65 18.81
CA PHE A 512 -15.53 -14.74 19.13
C PHE A 512 -15.62 -15.80 18.04
N SER A 513 -15.69 -15.41 16.77
CA SER A 513 -15.75 -16.36 15.66
C SER A 513 -14.47 -16.30 14.83
N ASN A 514 -13.90 -17.46 14.53
CA ASN A 514 -12.81 -17.57 13.57
C ASN A 514 -13.38 -17.31 12.18
N VAL A 515 -13.27 -16.08 11.68
CA VAL A 515 -13.50 -15.78 10.25
C VAL A 515 -12.49 -16.54 9.36
N ILE A 516 -11.38 -17.04 9.95
CA ILE A 516 -10.24 -17.56 9.21
C ILE A 516 -10.28 -19.09 9.03
N LEU A 517 -11.07 -19.85 9.80
CA LEU A 517 -10.92 -21.31 9.83
C LEU A 517 -12.22 -22.09 10.05
N ASP A 518 -12.92 -22.32 8.96
CA ASP A 518 -13.78 -23.50 8.81
C ASP A 518 -12.86 -24.71 8.48
N CYS A 519 -12.12 -25.20 9.48
CA CYS A 519 -11.45 -26.49 9.35
C CYS A 519 -12.46 -27.57 9.75
N GLY A 520 -13.00 -28.27 8.76
CA GLY A 520 -14.04 -29.31 8.90
C GLY A 520 -13.70 -30.56 9.70
N HIS A 521 -12.89 -30.48 10.75
CA HIS A 521 -12.61 -31.61 11.63
C HIS A 521 -12.48 -31.17 13.10
N MET A 522 -13.60 -31.16 13.83
CA MET A 522 -13.66 -31.67 15.20
C MET A 522 -15.04 -32.34 15.41
N LEU A 523 -15.02 -33.68 15.36
CA LEU A 523 -16.13 -34.58 15.67
C LEU A 523 -16.28 -34.72 17.20
N GLU A 524 -16.49 -33.63 17.92
CA GLU A 524 -17.04 -33.69 19.27
C GLU A 524 -18.32 -32.85 19.33
N PRO A 525 -19.40 -33.34 19.98
CA PRO A 525 -20.61 -32.54 20.14
C PRO A 525 -20.26 -31.28 20.91
N LYS A 526 -20.44 -30.10 20.27
CA LYS A 526 -20.28 -28.79 20.93
C LYS A 526 -21.14 -28.80 22.20
N PRO A 527 -20.55 -28.73 23.42
CA PRO A 527 -21.33 -28.53 24.62
C PRO A 527 -22.11 -27.22 24.49
N VAL A 528 -23.19 -27.05 25.25
CA VAL A 528 -23.94 -25.79 25.33
C VAL A 528 -22.96 -24.65 25.64
N ALA A 529 -22.57 -23.90 24.61
CA ALA A 529 -21.65 -22.79 24.77
C ALA A 529 -22.36 -21.69 25.55
N VAL A 530 -21.65 -21.05 26.48
CA VAL A 530 -22.12 -19.85 27.14
C VAL A 530 -22.40 -18.80 26.05
N SER A 531 -23.54 -18.10 26.14
CA SER A 531 -23.85 -17.04 25.16
C SER A 531 -22.73 -16.00 25.13
N HIS A 532 -22.41 -15.47 23.93
CA HIS A 532 -21.33 -14.49 23.78
C HIS A 532 -21.58 -13.27 24.66
N GLU A 533 -22.85 -12.89 24.85
CA GLU A 533 -23.27 -11.85 25.80
C GLU A 533 -22.75 -12.06 27.23
N LYS A 534 -22.95 -13.25 27.80
CA LYS A 534 -22.51 -13.55 29.17
C LYS A 534 -20.98 -13.56 29.28
N VAL A 535 -20.28 -14.06 28.26
CA VAL A 535 -18.82 -14.02 28.18
C VAL A 535 -18.33 -12.57 28.13
N LEU A 536 -18.85 -11.76 27.20
CA LEU A 536 -18.46 -10.36 27.02
C LEU A 536 -18.79 -9.51 28.26
N HIS A 537 -19.92 -9.76 28.91
CA HIS A 537 -20.29 -9.10 30.16
C HIS A 537 -19.24 -9.31 31.26
N ASN A 538 -18.67 -10.53 31.36
CA ASN A 538 -17.66 -10.87 32.36
C ASN A 538 -16.22 -10.49 31.96
N LEU A 539 -16.01 -10.06 30.71
CA LEU A 539 -14.75 -9.52 30.20
C LEU A 539 -14.73 -7.99 30.20
N ARG A 540 -15.47 -7.35 31.12
CA ARG A 540 -15.45 -5.89 31.26
C ARG A 540 -14.02 -5.38 31.50
N PRO A 541 -13.47 -4.51 30.64
CA PRO A 541 -12.13 -3.96 30.80
C PRO A 541 -12.07 -2.83 31.83
N HIS A 542 -10.85 -2.45 32.22
CA HIS A 542 -10.62 -1.25 33.01
C HIS A 542 -10.98 0.02 32.21
N HIS A 543 -11.44 1.07 32.88
CA HIS A 543 -11.92 2.32 32.27
C HIS A 543 -10.84 3.17 31.56
N ASN A 544 -9.56 2.79 31.69
CA ASN A 544 -8.43 3.47 31.04
C ASN A 544 -8.24 3.07 29.57
N LEU A 545 -9.01 2.09 29.09
CA LEU A 545 -8.91 1.55 27.75
C LEU A 545 -9.04 2.63 26.68
N ARG A 546 -8.16 2.61 25.67
CA ARG A 546 -8.14 3.53 24.53
C ARG A 546 -8.77 2.94 23.29
N LYS A 547 -8.46 1.67 23.00
CA LYS A 547 -8.92 0.95 21.80
C LYS A 547 -9.64 -0.32 22.19
N LEU A 548 -10.84 -0.51 21.64
CA LEU A 548 -11.62 -1.73 21.83
C LEU A 548 -12.12 -2.25 20.50
N HIS A 549 -11.75 -3.49 20.18
CA HIS A 549 -12.22 -4.20 19.00
C HIS A 549 -12.96 -5.46 19.41
N ILE A 550 -14.15 -5.68 18.85
CA ILE A 550 -14.96 -6.88 19.10
C ILE A 550 -15.33 -7.48 17.76
N TYR A 551 -14.84 -8.69 17.49
CA TYR A 551 -15.05 -9.39 16.23
C TYR A 551 -15.83 -10.69 16.40
N GLY A 552 -16.68 -10.99 15.42
CA GLY A 552 -17.43 -12.26 15.39
C GLY A 552 -18.46 -12.40 16.50
N TYR A 553 -18.88 -11.29 17.13
CA TYR A 553 -19.86 -11.33 18.21
C TYR A 553 -21.20 -11.82 17.66
N ASN A 554 -21.83 -12.74 18.38
CA ASN A 554 -23.00 -13.48 17.89
C ASN A 554 -24.07 -13.54 18.99
N SER A 555 -24.56 -12.38 19.38
CA SER A 555 -25.59 -12.24 20.40
C SER A 555 -26.45 -11.00 20.12
N PRO A 556 -27.72 -11.01 20.55
CA PRO A 556 -28.70 -10.00 20.16
C PRO A 556 -28.44 -8.62 20.77
N ILE A 557 -27.71 -8.55 21.89
CA ILE A 557 -27.53 -7.35 22.71
C ILE A 557 -26.05 -7.23 23.13
N PHE A 558 -25.53 -6.01 23.16
CA PHE A 558 -24.23 -5.68 23.75
C PHE A 558 -24.36 -5.34 25.25
N PRO A 559 -23.35 -5.61 26.09
CA PRO A 559 -23.42 -5.28 27.51
C PRO A 559 -23.46 -3.75 27.73
N SER A 560 -24.18 -3.34 28.78
CA SER A 560 -24.40 -1.93 29.12
C SER A 560 -23.12 -1.14 29.44
N TRP A 561 -22.04 -1.82 29.83
CA TRP A 561 -20.77 -1.15 30.12
C TRP A 561 -20.11 -0.57 28.86
N LEU A 562 -20.39 -1.10 27.66
CA LEU A 562 -19.71 -0.73 26.42
C LEU A 562 -19.85 0.77 26.06
N GLY A 563 -21.00 1.34 26.40
CA GLY A 563 -21.34 2.75 26.16
C GLY A 563 -21.15 3.67 27.36
N ASN A 564 -20.52 3.19 28.44
CA ASN A 564 -20.51 3.91 29.71
C ASN A 564 -19.52 5.10 29.67
N ALA A 565 -19.98 6.29 30.06
CA ALA A 565 -19.19 7.52 30.08
C ALA A 565 -17.91 7.46 30.96
N SER A 566 -17.77 6.45 31.84
CA SER A 566 -16.54 6.23 32.61
C SER A 566 -15.31 5.90 31.75
N PHE A 567 -15.48 5.45 30.50
CA PHE A 567 -14.39 5.23 29.55
C PHE A 567 -13.86 6.56 28.97
N LEU A 568 -13.25 7.38 29.81
CA LEU A 568 -12.77 8.72 29.48
C LEU A 568 -11.69 8.74 28.39
N ASN A 569 -10.93 7.67 28.24
CA ASN A 569 -9.78 7.59 27.33
C ASN A 569 -10.07 6.81 26.03
N MET A 570 -11.28 6.28 25.86
CA MET A 570 -11.61 5.45 24.69
C MET A 570 -11.68 6.32 23.44
N THR A 571 -10.73 6.14 22.52
CA THR A 571 -10.62 6.88 21.26
C THR A 571 -11.07 6.08 20.06
N GLU A 572 -11.04 4.74 20.14
CA GLU A 572 -11.32 3.85 19.01
C GLU A 572 -12.21 2.69 19.44
N LEU A 573 -13.29 2.48 18.69
CA LEU A 573 -14.25 1.40 18.92
C LEU A 573 -14.61 0.74 17.58
N ASP A 574 -14.29 -0.55 17.43
CA ASP A 574 -14.66 -1.36 16.26
C ASP A 574 -15.53 -2.55 16.69
N LEU A 575 -16.77 -2.58 16.22
CA LEU A 575 -17.77 -3.56 16.61
C LEU A 575 -18.26 -4.33 15.39
N GLN A 576 -17.92 -5.62 15.31
CA GLN A 576 -18.46 -6.56 14.35
C GLN A 576 -19.36 -7.59 15.04
N CYS A 577 -20.67 -7.52 14.79
CA CYS A 577 -21.66 -8.45 15.34
C CYS A 577 -22.62 -8.95 14.29
N SER A 578 -22.92 -10.25 14.24
CA SER A 578 -23.82 -10.84 13.24
C SER A 578 -25.31 -10.82 13.61
N GLU A 579 -25.65 -11.04 14.88
CA GLU A 579 -27.05 -11.26 15.33
C GLU A 579 -27.62 -10.08 16.15
N CYS A 580 -26.90 -8.96 16.25
CA CYS A 580 -27.36 -7.82 17.05
C CYS A 580 -28.63 -7.20 16.48
N HIS A 581 -29.62 -7.00 17.35
CA HIS A 581 -30.88 -6.30 17.02
C HIS A 581 -30.94 -4.88 17.62
N LYS A 582 -30.05 -4.52 18.55
CA LYS A 582 -30.03 -3.21 19.21
C LYS A 582 -28.61 -2.78 19.56
N LEU A 583 -28.23 -1.59 19.08
CA LEU A 583 -26.95 -0.98 19.43
C LEU A 583 -26.97 -0.39 20.85
N PRO A 584 -25.85 -0.45 21.59
CA PRO A 584 -25.70 0.26 22.86
C PRO A 584 -25.56 1.76 22.62
N THR A 585 -25.72 2.54 23.69
CA THR A 585 -25.54 4.00 23.66
C THR A 585 -24.06 4.36 23.66
N LEU A 586 -23.52 4.67 22.49
CA LEU A 586 -22.08 4.91 22.31
C LEU A 586 -21.71 6.39 22.34
N GLY A 587 -22.67 7.29 22.09
CA GLY A 587 -22.40 8.73 22.00
C GLY A 587 -22.09 9.40 23.33
N GLU A 588 -22.22 8.71 24.46
CA GLU A 588 -21.82 9.22 25.78
C GLU A 588 -20.32 9.04 26.06
N LEU A 589 -19.57 8.42 25.13
CA LEU A 589 -18.11 8.28 25.22
C LEU A 589 -17.42 9.61 24.85
N PRO A 590 -16.75 10.29 25.80
CA PRO A 590 -16.34 11.69 25.60
C PRO A 590 -15.13 11.87 24.66
N SER A 591 -14.24 10.87 24.58
CA SER A 591 -13.00 10.94 23.80
C SER A 591 -13.02 10.11 22.53
N LEU A 592 -14.17 9.50 22.18
CA LEU A 592 -14.27 8.60 21.02
C LEU A 592 -14.05 9.39 19.73
N ARG A 593 -13.04 9.02 18.94
CA ARG A 593 -12.66 9.67 17.67
C ARG A 593 -13.01 8.83 16.46
N PHE A 594 -12.88 7.51 16.58
CA PHE A 594 -13.19 6.56 15.51
C PHE A 594 -14.19 5.52 16.00
N LEU A 595 -15.28 5.37 15.25
CA LEU A 595 -16.29 4.35 15.47
C LEU A 595 -16.52 3.56 14.19
N ARG A 596 -16.39 2.24 14.26
CA ARG A 596 -16.76 1.32 13.19
C ARG A 596 -17.83 0.34 13.67
N LEU A 597 -18.91 0.23 12.88
CA LEU A 597 -19.97 -0.74 13.05
C LEU A 597 -19.99 -1.64 11.81
N ALA A 598 -19.80 -2.95 11.99
CA ALA A 598 -19.63 -3.88 10.88
C ALA A 598 -20.47 -5.15 11.00
N LYS A 599 -20.94 -5.67 9.85
CA LYS A 599 -21.62 -6.97 9.72
C LYS A 599 -22.89 -7.16 10.56
N VAL A 600 -23.56 -6.07 10.96
CA VAL A 600 -24.78 -6.09 11.77
C VAL A 600 -25.99 -6.41 10.91
N LYS A 601 -26.25 -7.71 10.70
CA LYS A 601 -27.22 -8.18 9.70
C LYS A 601 -28.66 -7.86 10.05
N ASN A 602 -29.04 -8.02 11.32
CA ASN A 602 -30.44 -7.96 11.75
C ASN A 602 -30.90 -6.57 12.22
N LEU A 603 -30.00 -5.59 12.30
CA LEU A 603 -30.36 -4.24 12.75
C LEU A 603 -31.08 -3.51 11.62
N GLN A 604 -32.32 -3.11 11.89
CA GLN A 604 -33.19 -2.46 10.91
C GLN A 604 -33.17 -0.94 11.00
N HIS A 605 -33.02 -0.42 12.21
CA HIS A 605 -33.14 1.00 12.51
C HIS A 605 -32.02 1.44 13.45
N ILE A 606 -31.39 2.58 13.15
CA ILE A 606 -30.51 3.29 14.08
C ILE A 606 -31.24 4.54 14.54
N GLY A 607 -31.54 4.61 15.84
CA GLY A 607 -32.24 5.73 16.45
C GLY A 607 -31.36 6.62 17.34
N ARG A 608 -32.03 7.45 18.15
CA ARG A 608 -31.42 8.35 19.15
C ARG A 608 -30.58 7.58 20.17
N GLU A 609 -30.93 6.32 20.43
CA GLU A 609 -30.29 5.46 21.42
C GLU A 609 -28.80 5.26 21.17
N LEU A 610 -28.32 5.42 19.92
CA LEU A 610 -26.90 5.38 19.62
C LEU A 610 -26.15 6.59 20.20
N CYS A 611 -26.79 7.77 20.21
CA CYS A 611 -26.19 9.05 20.63
C CYS A 611 -26.27 9.23 22.15
N SER A 612 -27.49 9.27 22.70
CA SER A 612 -27.72 9.31 24.15
C SER A 612 -29.16 8.93 24.45
N ASN A 613 -29.38 8.25 25.57
CA ASN A 613 -30.72 8.02 26.09
C ASN A 613 -31.24 9.20 26.94
N VAL A 614 -30.38 10.17 27.26
CA VAL A 614 -30.74 11.32 28.08
C VAL A 614 -31.22 12.47 27.19
N ILE A 615 -32.42 12.97 27.47
CA ILE A 615 -33.01 14.09 26.73
C ILE A 615 -32.13 15.34 26.89
N GLY A 616 -31.78 15.99 25.77
CA GLY A 616 -30.98 17.20 25.76
C GLY A 616 -29.46 17.00 25.79
N VAL A 617 -28.97 15.78 26.04
CA VAL A 617 -27.54 15.45 25.97
C VAL A 617 -27.14 15.20 24.52
N LYS A 618 -26.11 15.93 24.06
CA LYS A 618 -25.53 15.74 22.73
C LYS A 618 -24.61 14.53 22.73
N GLY A 619 -24.77 13.68 21.71
CA GLY A 619 -23.87 12.54 21.48
C GLY A 619 -22.51 12.95 20.92
N PHE A 620 -21.57 12.01 20.95
CA PHE A 620 -20.30 11.98 20.22
C PHE A 620 -19.54 13.32 20.15
N PRO A 621 -19.11 13.89 21.29
CA PRO A 621 -18.48 15.21 21.33
C PRO A 621 -17.12 15.28 20.60
N SER A 622 -16.42 14.15 20.44
CA SER A 622 -15.06 14.08 19.85
C SER A 622 -14.97 13.22 18.58
N LEU A 623 -16.08 12.68 18.07
CA LEU A 623 -16.03 11.70 16.98
C LEU A 623 -15.66 12.37 15.68
N THR A 624 -14.55 11.94 15.07
CA THR A 624 -14.02 12.50 13.81
C THR A 624 -14.31 11.61 12.61
N ALA A 625 -14.44 10.30 12.81
CA ALA A 625 -14.66 9.33 11.74
C ALA A 625 -15.68 8.25 12.15
N LEU A 626 -16.67 8.03 11.29
CA LEU A 626 -17.70 7.01 11.46
C LEU A 626 -17.76 6.10 10.23
N SER A 627 -17.59 4.80 10.44
CA SER A 627 -17.66 3.77 9.39
C SER A 627 -18.77 2.77 9.70
N ILE A 628 -19.69 2.57 8.75
CA ILE A 628 -20.80 1.61 8.87
C ILE A 628 -20.73 0.65 7.67
N ASN A 629 -20.40 -0.62 7.92
CA ASN A 629 -20.06 -1.57 6.86
C ASN A 629 -20.91 -2.85 6.94
N PHE A 630 -21.35 -3.38 5.80
CA PHE A 630 -22.06 -4.66 5.69
C PHE A 630 -23.29 -4.74 6.62
N MET A 631 -24.25 -3.82 6.46
CA MET A 631 -25.47 -3.77 7.27
C MET A 631 -26.72 -3.95 6.38
N PRO A 632 -26.98 -5.18 5.88
CA PRO A 632 -28.01 -5.43 4.87
C PRO A 632 -29.45 -5.27 5.38
N GLY A 633 -29.69 -5.35 6.69
CA GLY A 633 -31.00 -5.14 7.30
C GLY A 633 -31.38 -3.67 7.51
N TRP A 634 -30.39 -2.78 7.49
CA TRP A 634 -30.53 -1.40 7.94
C TRP A 634 -31.22 -0.54 6.89
N TYR A 635 -32.41 -0.03 7.21
CA TYR A 635 -33.22 0.75 6.26
C TYR A 635 -33.46 2.21 6.67
N LYS A 636 -33.36 2.52 7.97
CA LYS A 636 -33.66 3.85 8.50
C LYS A 636 -32.65 4.31 9.54
N TRP A 637 -32.25 5.57 9.45
CA TRP A 637 -31.47 6.27 10.47
C TRP A 637 -32.20 7.56 10.86
N SER A 638 -32.54 7.72 12.15
CA SER A 638 -33.29 8.88 12.63
C SER A 638 -32.95 9.25 14.08
N GLY A 639 -33.45 10.38 14.57
CA GLY A 639 -33.28 10.80 15.98
C GLY A 639 -31.94 11.50 16.27
N VAL A 640 -31.12 11.74 15.25
CA VAL A 640 -29.93 12.59 15.34
C VAL A 640 -30.37 14.06 15.33
N VAL A 641 -29.90 14.85 16.28
CA VAL A 641 -30.14 16.30 16.35
C VAL A 641 -28.85 17.07 16.14
N ASP A 642 -28.97 18.36 15.84
CA ASP A 642 -27.82 19.24 15.70
C ASP A 642 -26.92 19.20 16.95
N GLY A 643 -25.61 19.07 16.75
CA GLY A 643 -24.61 18.92 17.80
C GLY A 643 -24.28 17.49 18.27
N ASP A 644 -25.04 16.45 17.87
CA ASP A 644 -24.72 15.03 18.23
C ASP A 644 -23.46 14.49 17.53
N PHE A 645 -22.92 15.21 16.55
CA PHE A 645 -21.74 14.82 15.76
C PHE A 645 -20.90 16.06 15.43
N SER A 646 -20.66 16.93 16.42
CA SER A 646 -20.06 18.26 16.23
C SER A 646 -18.66 18.22 15.58
N CYS A 647 -17.90 17.14 15.79
CA CYS A 647 -16.54 16.99 15.27
C CYS A 647 -16.41 16.04 14.08
N LEU A 648 -17.52 15.48 13.57
CA LEU A 648 -17.47 14.44 12.55
C LEU A 648 -16.94 15.00 11.23
N ARG A 649 -15.83 14.44 10.73
CA ARG A 649 -15.17 14.88 9.49
C ARG A 649 -15.34 13.86 8.36
N SER A 650 -15.33 12.57 8.68
CA SER A 650 -15.42 11.49 7.70
C SER A 650 -16.58 10.56 8.01
N LEU A 651 -17.43 10.33 7.00
CA LEU A 651 -18.50 9.34 7.04
C LEU A 651 -18.30 8.34 5.90
N THR A 652 -18.19 7.06 6.25
CA THR A 652 -18.09 5.95 5.29
C THR A 652 -19.22 4.97 5.50
N ILE A 653 -19.99 4.70 4.45
CA ILE A 653 -21.05 3.68 4.43
C ILE A 653 -20.73 2.70 3.32
N PHE A 654 -20.60 1.42 3.68
CA PHE A 654 -20.26 0.33 2.77
C PHE A 654 -21.31 -0.78 2.87
N ASP A 655 -21.85 -1.22 1.74
CA ASP A 655 -22.79 -2.35 1.64
C ASP A 655 -23.98 -2.23 2.60
N ALA A 656 -24.79 -1.20 2.37
CA ALA A 656 -26.00 -0.85 3.11
C ALA A 656 -27.22 -0.84 2.17
N GLN A 657 -27.53 -2.00 1.60
CA GLN A 657 -28.47 -2.13 0.47
C GLN A 657 -29.88 -1.58 0.73
N LYS A 658 -30.38 -1.64 1.97
CA LYS A 658 -31.74 -1.20 2.31
C LYS A 658 -31.83 0.25 2.78
N LEU A 659 -30.70 0.94 2.96
CA LEU A 659 -30.66 2.28 3.53
C LEU A 659 -31.41 3.26 2.63
N MET A 660 -32.44 3.91 3.17
CA MET A 660 -33.25 4.85 2.39
C MET A 660 -32.83 6.32 2.56
N SER A 661 -32.24 6.70 3.69
CA SER A 661 -31.86 8.09 3.96
C SER A 661 -30.80 8.25 5.05
N ILE A 662 -30.07 9.35 4.98
CA ILE A 662 -29.04 9.75 5.95
C ILE A 662 -29.49 11.04 6.66
N PRO A 663 -29.39 11.14 8.02
CA PRO A 663 -29.82 12.33 8.76
C PRO A 663 -29.08 13.62 8.38
N LEU A 664 -29.83 14.71 8.19
CA LEU A 664 -29.30 16.04 7.86
C LEU A 664 -28.26 16.54 8.88
N ALA A 665 -28.46 16.27 10.18
CA ALA A 665 -27.58 16.74 11.24
C ALA A 665 -26.11 16.27 11.10
N LEU A 666 -25.86 15.16 10.40
CA LEU A 666 -24.49 14.68 10.13
C LEU A 666 -23.75 15.59 9.15
N PHE A 667 -24.46 16.22 8.23
CA PHE A 667 -23.89 17.06 7.17
C PHE A 667 -23.50 18.45 7.65
N MET A 668 -23.70 18.76 8.94
CA MET A 668 -23.30 20.01 9.57
C MET A 668 -21.79 20.07 9.84
N SER A 669 -21.07 18.94 9.86
CA SER A 669 -19.64 18.88 10.19
C SER A 669 -18.80 18.06 9.19
N VAL A 670 -19.43 17.11 8.48
CA VAL A 670 -18.76 16.17 7.55
C VAL A 670 -18.08 16.90 6.40
N ILE A 671 -16.83 16.50 6.14
CA ILE A 671 -15.95 16.99 5.08
C ILE A 671 -15.80 15.94 3.97
N THR A 672 -15.67 14.67 4.33
CA THR A 672 -15.48 13.55 3.40
C THR A 672 -16.62 12.55 3.54
N LEU A 673 -17.30 12.25 2.43
CA LEU A 673 -18.37 11.26 2.35
C LEU A 673 -18.00 10.16 1.35
N CYS A 674 -18.00 8.91 1.82
CA CYS A 674 -17.78 7.72 0.99
C CYS A 674 -19.01 6.79 1.07
N LEU A 675 -19.65 6.53 -0.07
CA LEU A 675 -20.84 5.67 -0.18
C LEU A 675 -20.59 4.55 -1.19
N TRP A 676 -20.46 3.32 -0.73
CA TRP A 676 -20.19 2.16 -1.58
C TRP A 676 -21.32 1.12 -1.44
N SER A 677 -21.87 0.66 -2.56
CA SER A 677 -22.90 -0.38 -2.61
C SER A 677 -24.13 -0.06 -1.73
N CYS A 678 -24.72 1.14 -1.88
CA CYS A 678 -25.92 1.58 -1.15
C CYS A 678 -27.16 1.58 -2.06
N GLY A 679 -27.72 0.39 -2.33
CA GLY A 679 -28.71 0.16 -3.38
C GLY A 679 -30.05 0.91 -3.29
N ASN A 680 -30.57 1.24 -2.10
CA ASN A 680 -31.87 1.93 -1.94
C ASN A 680 -31.75 3.43 -1.61
N LEU A 681 -30.53 3.97 -1.57
CA LEU A 681 -30.32 5.37 -1.20
C LEU A 681 -30.57 6.26 -2.43
N HIS A 682 -31.73 6.91 -2.47
CA HIS A 682 -32.14 7.73 -3.61
C HIS A 682 -31.44 9.09 -3.71
N THR A 683 -31.20 9.73 -2.56
CA THR A 683 -30.55 11.04 -2.43
C THR A 683 -30.03 11.20 -1.00
N PHE A 684 -29.26 12.25 -0.75
CA PHE A 684 -28.81 12.62 0.59
C PHE A 684 -28.86 14.15 0.79
N PRO A 685 -28.84 14.64 2.05
CA PRO A 685 -28.95 16.06 2.34
C PRO A 685 -27.83 16.93 1.73
N ALA A 686 -28.17 18.16 1.35
CA ALA A 686 -27.20 19.18 0.96
C ALA A 686 -26.24 19.53 2.10
N SER A 687 -25.01 19.94 1.77
CA SER A 687 -23.99 20.32 2.75
C SER A 687 -23.10 21.46 2.25
N HIS A 688 -22.81 22.40 3.15
CA HIS A 688 -21.88 23.50 2.91
C HIS A 688 -20.45 23.20 3.37
N ASN A 689 -20.19 22.02 3.96
CA ASN A 689 -18.87 21.65 4.51
C ASN A 689 -18.21 20.49 3.77
N LEU A 690 -18.95 19.79 2.91
CA LEU A 690 -18.45 18.64 2.17
C LEU A 690 -17.44 19.09 1.11
N ILE A 691 -16.21 18.58 1.19
CA ILE A 691 -15.09 18.88 0.29
C ILE A 691 -14.83 17.70 -0.66
N GLU A 692 -15.00 16.46 -0.18
CA GLU A 692 -14.71 15.25 -0.94
C GLU A 692 -15.90 14.29 -0.91
N LEU A 693 -16.31 13.84 -2.10
CA LEU A 693 -17.41 12.90 -2.27
C LEU A 693 -17.01 11.74 -3.18
N ARG A 694 -17.08 10.51 -2.65
CA ARG A 694 -16.82 9.28 -3.39
C ARG A 694 -18.03 8.36 -3.33
N ILE A 695 -18.58 8.00 -4.49
CA ILE A 695 -19.75 7.14 -4.63
C ILE A 695 -19.41 5.99 -5.57
N THR A 696 -19.71 4.75 -5.18
CA THR A 696 -19.43 3.56 -6.00
C THR A 696 -20.56 2.54 -5.86
N GLU A 697 -21.07 1.97 -6.95
CA GLU A 697 -22.08 0.90 -6.94
C GLU A 697 -23.39 1.27 -6.20
N CYS A 698 -23.79 2.55 -6.20
CA CYS A 698 -25.04 3.00 -5.57
C CYS A 698 -26.18 3.04 -6.60
N ASP A 699 -26.79 1.88 -6.86
CA ASP A 699 -27.79 1.73 -7.92
C ASP A 699 -29.06 2.57 -7.71
N GLY A 700 -29.52 2.79 -6.49
CA GLY A 700 -30.76 3.54 -6.23
C GLY A 700 -30.63 5.06 -6.32
N LEU A 701 -29.41 5.58 -6.40
CA LEU A 701 -29.13 7.00 -6.37
C LEU A 701 -29.58 7.66 -7.67
N THR A 702 -30.58 8.54 -7.59
CA THR A 702 -31.16 9.22 -8.75
C THR A 702 -30.67 10.65 -8.91
N GLU A 703 -30.32 11.31 -7.82
CA GLU A 703 -29.91 12.72 -7.80
C GLU A 703 -28.83 13.02 -6.76
N LEU A 704 -27.97 13.99 -7.07
CA LEU A 704 -27.08 14.62 -6.09
C LEU A 704 -27.60 16.01 -5.70
N PRO A 705 -27.60 16.34 -4.39
CA PRO A 705 -27.98 17.68 -3.93
C PRO A 705 -26.95 18.75 -4.35
N ALA A 706 -27.29 20.02 -4.13
CA ALA A 706 -26.31 21.11 -4.27
C ALA A 706 -25.24 21.03 -3.16
N LEU A 707 -23.97 21.06 -3.54
CA LEU A 707 -22.81 20.95 -2.63
C LEU A 707 -21.80 22.05 -2.95
N PRO A 708 -21.98 23.26 -2.40
CA PRO A 708 -21.22 24.45 -2.81
C PRO A 708 -19.72 24.42 -2.49
N SER A 709 -19.30 23.66 -1.49
CA SER A 709 -17.90 23.59 -1.05
C SER A 709 -17.15 22.36 -1.57
N LEU A 710 -17.80 21.55 -2.41
CA LEU A 710 -17.21 20.31 -2.93
C LEU A 710 -16.07 20.62 -3.89
N VAL A 711 -14.92 19.98 -3.70
CA VAL A 711 -13.70 20.17 -4.49
C VAL A 711 -13.42 18.95 -5.37
N GLU A 712 -13.63 17.74 -4.83
CA GLU A 712 -13.40 16.47 -5.52
C GLU A 712 -14.68 15.62 -5.54
N LEU A 713 -15.10 15.21 -6.74
CA LEU A 713 -16.23 14.32 -6.96
C LEU A 713 -15.83 13.10 -7.77
N ASN A 714 -16.00 11.91 -7.19
CA ASN A 714 -15.76 10.64 -7.84
C ASN A 714 -17.01 9.74 -7.78
N ILE A 715 -17.60 9.43 -8.93
CA ILE A 715 -18.77 8.57 -9.06
C ILE A 715 -18.43 7.41 -9.99
N LYS A 716 -18.69 6.18 -9.53
CA LYS A 716 -18.45 4.96 -10.30
C LYS A 716 -19.64 4.02 -10.21
N GLU A 717 -20.04 3.42 -11.32
CA GLU A 717 -21.03 2.33 -11.35
C GLU A 717 -22.36 2.71 -10.68
N CYS A 718 -22.87 3.92 -10.98
CA CYS A 718 -24.18 4.40 -10.50
C CYS A 718 -25.16 4.52 -11.68
N PRO A 719 -25.85 3.43 -12.08
CA PRO A 719 -26.60 3.37 -13.33
C PRO A 719 -27.86 4.24 -13.35
N ASN A 720 -28.51 4.51 -12.22
CA ASN A 720 -29.75 5.30 -12.18
C ASN A 720 -29.55 6.78 -11.84
N LEU A 721 -28.29 7.24 -11.72
CA LEU A 721 -28.00 8.64 -11.46
C LEU A 721 -28.37 9.48 -12.68
N CYS A 722 -29.36 10.36 -12.56
CA CYS A 722 -29.86 11.21 -13.64
C CYS A 722 -29.37 12.66 -13.51
N THR A 723 -29.26 13.16 -12.26
CA THR A 723 -29.07 14.60 -12.01
C THR A 723 -27.93 14.86 -11.03
N ILE A 724 -27.04 15.80 -11.38
CA ILE A 724 -26.05 16.38 -10.47
C ILE A 724 -26.44 17.82 -10.16
N GLY A 725 -26.55 18.18 -8.88
CA GLY A 725 -26.85 19.54 -8.43
C GLY A 725 -25.73 20.56 -8.74
N SER A 726 -25.90 21.80 -8.27
CA SER A 726 -24.88 22.86 -8.44
C SER A 726 -23.65 22.62 -7.55
N LEU A 727 -22.45 22.64 -8.13
CA LEU A 727 -21.16 22.41 -7.45
C LEU A 727 -20.13 23.51 -7.81
N PRO A 728 -20.32 24.76 -7.32
CA PRO A 728 -19.52 25.91 -7.71
C PRO A 728 -18.01 25.83 -7.42
N SER A 729 -17.59 25.11 -6.37
CA SER A 729 -16.17 25.00 -5.98
C SER A 729 -15.47 23.76 -6.56
N LEU A 730 -16.16 22.95 -7.38
CA LEU A 730 -15.63 21.68 -7.86
C LEU A 730 -14.43 21.91 -8.77
N LEU A 731 -13.30 21.27 -8.47
CA LEU A 731 -12.08 21.33 -9.29
C LEU A 731 -11.91 20.10 -10.16
N GLU A 732 -12.29 18.92 -9.65
CA GLU A 732 -12.14 17.64 -10.33
C GLU A 732 -13.44 16.82 -10.34
N LEU A 733 -13.86 16.42 -11.54
CA LEU A 733 -15.02 15.56 -11.77
C LEU A 733 -14.60 14.25 -12.43
N GLN A 734 -14.83 13.12 -11.75
CA GLN A 734 -14.66 11.78 -12.29
C GLN A 734 -16.00 11.04 -12.30
N ILE A 735 -16.46 10.61 -13.48
CA ILE A 735 -17.69 9.82 -13.65
C ILE A 735 -17.37 8.59 -14.49
N HIS A 736 -17.54 7.40 -13.93
CA HIS A 736 -17.34 6.15 -14.64
C HIS A 736 -18.59 5.26 -14.59
N LYS A 737 -19.04 4.71 -15.73
CA LYS A 737 -20.20 3.79 -15.83
C LYS A 737 -21.48 4.32 -15.14
N CYS A 738 -21.95 5.51 -15.52
CA CYS A 738 -23.20 6.16 -15.08
C CYS A 738 -24.10 6.53 -16.29
N PRO A 739 -24.73 5.54 -16.97
CA PRO A 739 -25.36 5.73 -18.28
C PRO A 739 -26.56 6.68 -18.32
N ASN A 740 -27.32 6.81 -17.21
CA ASN A 740 -28.54 7.61 -17.20
C ASN A 740 -28.34 9.09 -16.87
N LEU A 741 -27.11 9.54 -16.64
CA LEU A 741 -26.83 10.94 -16.35
C LEU A 741 -27.31 11.80 -17.53
N SER A 742 -28.09 12.83 -17.25
CA SER A 742 -28.62 13.74 -18.29
C SER A 742 -28.53 15.21 -17.90
N VAL A 743 -28.65 15.54 -16.61
CA VAL A 743 -28.66 16.93 -16.13
C VAL A 743 -27.51 17.17 -15.17
N VAL A 744 -26.69 18.18 -15.46
CA VAL A 744 -25.62 18.64 -14.56
C VAL A 744 -25.79 20.12 -14.26
N GLY A 745 -25.77 20.48 -12.97
CA GLY A 745 -25.85 21.86 -12.49
C GLY A 745 -24.58 22.67 -12.77
N SER A 746 -24.52 23.91 -12.29
CA SER A 746 -23.41 24.83 -12.56
C SER A 746 -22.07 24.38 -11.93
N LEU A 747 -20.99 24.41 -12.72
CA LEU A 747 -19.62 23.97 -12.36
C LEU A 747 -18.51 24.98 -12.80
N PRO A 748 -18.54 26.26 -12.35
CA PRO A 748 -17.66 27.33 -12.81
C PRO A 748 -16.16 27.16 -12.52
N SER A 749 -15.80 26.51 -11.40
CA SER A 749 -14.39 26.37 -10.97
C SER A 749 -13.70 25.12 -11.54
N LEU A 750 -14.41 24.35 -12.37
CA LEU A 750 -13.95 23.03 -12.81
C LEU A 750 -12.68 23.13 -13.65
N THR A 751 -11.67 22.33 -13.27
CA THR A 751 -10.36 22.30 -13.94
C THR A 751 -10.15 21.01 -14.74
N THR A 752 -10.74 19.91 -14.28
CA THR A 752 -10.55 18.58 -14.86
C THR A 752 -11.87 17.82 -14.93
N ILE A 753 -12.19 17.31 -16.13
CA ILE A 753 -13.31 16.41 -16.40
C ILE A 753 -12.76 15.06 -16.88
N ASN A 754 -13.23 13.97 -16.26
CA ASN A 754 -12.93 12.61 -16.68
C ASN A 754 -14.20 11.76 -16.72
N LEU A 755 -14.72 11.56 -17.94
CA LEU A 755 -15.92 10.77 -18.22
C LEU A 755 -15.50 9.45 -18.86
N LYS A 756 -15.81 8.33 -18.21
CA LYS A 756 -15.53 6.98 -18.75
C LYS A 756 -16.76 6.10 -18.65
N ASP A 757 -17.59 6.18 -19.67
CA ASP A 757 -18.80 5.39 -19.72
C ASP A 757 -19.18 5.06 -21.18
N PRO A 758 -19.15 3.78 -21.57
CA PRO A 758 -19.56 3.35 -22.90
C PRO A 758 -20.97 3.80 -23.31
N GLN A 759 -21.90 3.93 -22.35
CA GLN A 759 -23.33 4.14 -22.61
C GLN A 759 -23.83 5.51 -22.14
N LEU A 760 -22.94 6.50 -21.98
CA LEU A 760 -23.32 7.84 -21.57
C LEU A 760 -24.26 8.49 -22.61
N LYS A 761 -25.36 9.11 -22.15
CA LYS A 761 -26.28 9.84 -23.03
C LYS A 761 -25.66 11.15 -23.53
N ASP A 762 -25.97 11.50 -24.77
CA ASP A 762 -25.54 12.77 -25.39
C ASP A 762 -26.03 14.00 -24.61
N GLU A 763 -27.19 13.91 -23.96
CA GLU A 763 -27.76 14.95 -23.10
C GLU A 763 -26.82 15.36 -21.96
N ALA A 764 -26.13 14.39 -21.34
CA ALA A 764 -25.18 14.63 -20.26
C ALA A 764 -23.98 15.44 -20.75
N LEU A 765 -23.46 15.05 -21.91
CA LEU A 765 -22.33 15.69 -22.56
C LEU A 765 -22.70 17.10 -23.01
N TYR A 766 -23.90 17.27 -23.56
CA TYR A 766 -24.43 18.56 -23.93
C TYR A 766 -24.59 19.47 -22.70
N SER A 767 -25.15 18.96 -21.59
CA SER A 767 -25.28 19.71 -20.34
C SER A 767 -23.91 20.13 -19.78
N LEU A 768 -22.91 19.25 -19.82
CA LEU A 768 -21.57 19.54 -19.33
C LEU A 768 -20.81 20.52 -20.22
N LEU A 769 -20.79 20.30 -21.54
CA LEU A 769 -19.87 20.99 -22.43
C LEU A 769 -20.47 22.24 -23.10
N ASN A 770 -21.80 22.29 -23.25
CA ASN A 770 -22.48 23.30 -24.08
C ASN A 770 -23.49 24.15 -23.30
N VAL A 771 -23.86 23.76 -22.08
CA VAL A 771 -24.79 24.54 -21.24
C VAL A 771 -24.06 25.33 -20.15
N ILE A 772 -22.93 24.83 -19.65
CA ILE A 772 -22.19 25.41 -18.52
C ILE A 772 -20.95 26.16 -19.02
N ASP A 773 -20.70 27.36 -18.48
CA ASP A 773 -19.46 28.10 -18.75
C ASP A 773 -18.32 27.55 -17.88
N HIS A 774 -17.19 27.24 -18.52
CA HIS A 774 -16.04 26.58 -17.91
C HIS A 774 -14.75 27.41 -18.06
N PRO A 775 -14.66 28.58 -17.39
CA PRO A 775 -13.54 29.51 -17.57
C PRO A 775 -12.19 28.95 -17.10
N SER A 776 -12.17 27.93 -16.24
CA SER A 776 -10.95 27.38 -15.65
C SER A 776 -10.61 25.96 -16.11
N LEU A 777 -11.38 25.41 -17.06
CA LEU A 777 -11.28 24.01 -17.46
C LEU A 777 -10.05 23.79 -18.34
N ASN A 778 -9.10 23.03 -17.81
CA ASN A 778 -7.79 22.80 -18.44
C ASN A 778 -7.71 21.43 -19.12
N CYS A 779 -8.45 20.43 -18.63
CA CYS A 779 -8.32 19.05 -19.09
C CYS A 779 -9.68 18.36 -19.21
N ILE A 780 -9.96 17.77 -20.38
CA ILE A 780 -11.14 16.94 -20.64
C ILE A 780 -10.66 15.56 -21.11
N THR A 781 -11.19 14.51 -20.48
CA THR A 781 -11.05 13.13 -20.94
C THR A 781 -12.45 12.52 -21.10
N ILE A 782 -12.76 11.99 -22.29
CA ILE A 782 -14.04 11.34 -22.59
C ILE A 782 -13.76 9.98 -23.23
N ILE A 783 -14.36 8.94 -22.66
CA ILE A 783 -14.41 7.60 -23.20
C ILE A 783 -15.88 7.19 -23.27
N CYS A 784 -16.45 7.11 -24.48
CA CYS A 784 -17.88 6.88 -24.71
C CYS A 784 -18.13 6.16 -26.03
N GLU A 785 -18.93 5.09 -26.04
CA GLU A 785 -19.21 4.33 -27.26
C GLU A 785 -20.45 4.83 -28.01
N THR A 786 -21.42 5.44 -27.35
CA THR A 786 -22.69 5.88 -27.97
C THR A 786 -22.58 7.16 -28.79
N MET A 787 -21.58 8.00 -28.51
CA MET A 787 -21.44 9.33 -29.09
C MET A 787 -21.08 9.28 -30.58
N ALA A 788 -21.97 9.77 -31.45
CA ALA A 788 -21.72 9.94 -32.89
C ALA A 788 -21.19 11.34 -33.23
N ASP A 789 -21.65 12.38 -32.54
CA ASP A 789 -21.28 13.79 -32.77
C ASP A 789 -20.89 14.47 -31.46
N LEU A 790 -19.72 15.14 -31.44
CA LEU A 790 -19.27 15.95 -30.32
C LEU A 790 -19.24 17.42 -30.72
N ASN A 791 -20.08 18.24 -30.10
CA ASN A 791 -20.04 19.69 -30.26
C ASN A 791 -19.29 20.33 -29.08
N LEU A 792 -18.21 21.05 -29.37
CA LEU A 792 -17.44 21.83 -28.39
C LEU A 792 -17.67 23.32 -28.66
N GLU A 793 -18.22 24.06 -27.70
CA GLU A 793 -18.36 25.52 -27.82
C GLU A 793 -17.06 26.24 -27.38
N PRO A 794 -16.24 26.78 -28.30
CA PRO A 794 -14.90 27.28 -27.97
C PRO A 794 -14.91 28.50 -27.06
N GLN A 795 -15.97 29.31 -27.12
CA GLN A 795 -16.17 30.48 -26.26
C GLN A 795 -16.28 30.11 -24.78
N ARG A 796 -16.77 28.89 -24.48
CA ARG A 796 -16.96 28.39 -23.11
C ARG A 796 -15.80 27.53 -22.61
N LEU A 797 -14.96 27.06 -23.52
CA LEU A 797 -13.79 26.19 -23.28
C LEU A 797 -12.47 26.94 -23.51
N SER A 798 -12.46 28.24 -23.22
CA SER A 798 -11.35 29.15 -23.58
C SER A 798 -10.03 28.85 -22.85
N SER A 799 -10.04 28.11 -21.75
CA SER A 799 -8.83 27.70 -21.01
C SER A 799 -8.38 26.27 -21.29
N LEU A 800 -9.04 25.55 -22.22
CA LEU A 800 -8.79 24.13 -22.44
C LEU A 800 -7.42 23.86 -23.05
N LYS A 801 -6.55 23.18 -22.29
CA LYS A 801 -5.19 22.82 -22.70
C LYS A 801 -5.06 21.38 -23.17
N LYS A 802 -5.86 20.46 -22.62
CA LYS A 802 -5.73 19.02 -22.88
C LYS A 802 -7.08 18.41 -23.23
N LEU A 803 -7.17 17.78 -24.38
CA LEU A 803 -8.34 17.02 -24.82
C LEU A 803 -7.95 15.58 -25.12
N ARG A 804 -8.67 14.63 -24.51
CA ARG A 804 -8.44 13.19 -24.65
C ARG A 804 -9.75 12.49 -25.00
N LEU A 805 -9.82 11.86 -26.17
CA LEU A 805 -11.03 11.22 -26.69
C LEU A 805 -10.77 9.75 -27.03
N CYS A 806 -11.68 8.89 -26.57
CA CYS A 806 -11.77 7.49 -26.97
C CYS A 806 -13.22 7.08 -27.20
N CYS A 807 -13.70 7.36 -28.41
CA CYS A 807 -15.10 7.21 -28.78
C CYS A 807 -15.25 6.46 -30.11
N PRO A 808 -15.51 5.13 -30.09
CA PRO A 808 -15.58 4.30 -31.28
C PRO A 808 -16.54 4.76 -32.38
N ASN A 809 -17.69 5.32 -32.00
CA ASN A 809 -18.72 5.73 -32.94
C ASN A 809 -18.65 7.21 -33.36
N LEU A 810 -17.68 7.97 -32.85
CA LEU A 810 -17.56 9.40 -33.12
C LEU A 810 -17.23 9.64 -34.60
N GLN A 811 -18.13 10.31 -35.32
CA GLN A 811 -18.04 10.67 -36.73
C GLN A 811 -17.65 12.14 -36.92
N TYR A 812 -18.13 13.05 -36.06
CA TYR A 812 -17.82 14.47 -36.19
C TYR A 812 -17.47 15.10 -34.83
N CYS A 813 -16.48 16.01 -34.83
CA CYS A 813 -16.12 16.83 -33.68
C CYS A 813 -16.10 18.31 -34.08
N HIS A 814 -17.15 19.04 -33.71
CA HIS A 814 -17.34 20.45 -34.05
C HIS A 814 -16.66 21.37 -33.03
N GLY A 815 -16.21 22.55 -33.49
CA GLY A 815 -15.56 23.58 -32.66
C GLY A 815 -14.11 23.31 -32.26
N LEU A 816 -13.55 22.15 -32.62
CA LEU A 816 -12.18 21.78 -32.27
C LEU A 816 -11.11 22.73 -32.87
N SER A 817 -11.31 23.23 -34.09
CA SER A 817 -10.38 24.15 -34.77
C SER A 817 -10.24 25.50 -34.09
N ASP A 818 -11.23 25.87 -33.27
CA ASP A 818 -11.41 27.22 -32.76
C ASP A 818 -10.96 27.33 -31.28
N LEU A 819 -10.42 26.24 -30.71
CA LEU A 819 -9.86 26.18 -29.34
C LEU A 819 -8.43 26.74 -29.33
N THR A 820 -8.29 27.99 -28.90
CA THR A 820 -7.05 28.77 -29.02
C THR A 820 -5.99 28.54 -27.94
N PHE A 821 -6.20 27.65 -26.97
CA PHE A 821 -5.24 27.37 -25.88
C PHE A 821 -4.87 25.89 -25.76
N LEU A 822 -5.24 25.09 -26.77
CA LEU A 822 -5.12 23.64 -26.75
C LEU A 822 -3.67 23.22 -27.01
N GLU A 823 -3.00 22.68 -25.98
CA GLU A 823 -1.60 22.24 -25.99
C GLU A 823 -1.46 20.73 -26.33
N GLU A 824 -2.44 19.90 -25.97
CA GLU A 824 -2.41 18.45 -26.12
C GLU A 824 -3.76 17.92 -26.64
N ILE A 825 -3.75 17.20 -27.77
CA ILE A 825 -4.90 16.43 -28.25
C ILE A 825 -4.47 14.97 -28.39
N LYS A 826 -5.21 14.07 -27.74
CA LYS A 826 -5.07 12.62 -27.90
C LYS A 826 -6.41 12.03 -28.33
N ILE A 827 -6.44 11.42 -29.50
CA ILE A 827 -7.59 10.69 -30.01
C ILE A 827 -7.14 9.26 -30.25
N TRP A 828 -7.77 8.30 -29.60
CA TRP A 828 -7.47 6.88 -29.79
C TRP A 828 -8.77 6.08 -29.84
N GLY A 829 -8.85 5.03 -30.65
CA GLY A 829 -10.06 4.20 -30.71
C GLY A 829 -11.30 4.92 -31.29
N CYS A 830 -11.14 5.95 -32.12
CA CYS A 830 -12.22 6.63 -32.87
C CYS A 830 -12.13 6.34 -34.39
N PRO A 831 -12.43 5.12 -34.87
CA PRO A 831 -12.22 4.72 -36.27
C PRO A 831 -13.10 5.48 -37.29
N ASN A 832 -14.21 6.07 -36.83
CA ASN A 832 -15.18 6.73 -37.71
C ASN A 832 -14.93 8.24 -37.86
N LEU A 833 -14.01 8.82 -37.10
CA LEU A 833 -13.70 10.24 -37.17
C LEU A 833 -12.78 10.50 -38.38
N PRO A 834 -13.16 11.37 -39.34
CA PRO A 834 -12.39 11.61 -40.55
C PRO A 834 -11.09 12.35 -40.22
N THR A 835 -9.99 11.61 -40.10
CA THR A 835 -8.66 12.12 -39.71
C THR A 835 -8.04 13.05 -40.76
N ASP A 836 -8.23 12.77 -42.06
CA ASP A 836 -7.57 13.49 -43.17
C ASP A 836 -7.93 14.99 -43.27
N GLY A 837 -9.16 15.38 -42.91
CA GLY A 837 -9.59 16.79 -42.91
C GLY A 837 -9.40 17.51 -41.58
N LEU A 838 -9.41 16.76 -40.47
CA LEU A 838 -9.30 17.29 -39.11
C LEU A 838 -7.85 17.61 -38.76
N LEU A 839 -6.90 16.76 -39.15
CA LEU A 839 -5.46 16.98 -38.98
C LEU A 839 -4.96 18.19 -39.77
N GLN A 840 -5.44 18.41 -41.00
CA GLN A 840 -5.07 19.57 -41.81
C GLN A 840 -5.57 20.89 -41.20
N ARG A 841 -6.80 20.92 -40.67
CA ARG A 841 -7.37 22.08 -39.98
C ARG A 841 -6.73 22.34 -38.63
N LEU A 842 -6.42 21.28 -37.88
CA LEU A 842 -5.69 21.36 -36.61
C LEU A 842 -4.25 21.79 -36.81
N GLN A 843 -3.54 21.28 -37.82
CA GLN A 843 -2.19 21.72 -38.17
C GLN A 843 -2.19 23.19 -38.59
N GLN A 844 -3.18 23.66 -39.37
CA GLN A 844 -3.29 25.07 -39.74
C GLN A 844 -3.63 26.00 -38.56
N SER A 845 -4.43 25.57 -37.57
CA SER A 845 -4.71 26.39 -36.38
C SER A 845 -3.59 26.31 -35.32
N LEU A 846 -2.91 25.17 -35.21
CA LEU A 846 -1.81 24.92 -34.27
C LEU A 846 -0.43 25.38 -34.78
N ASP A 847 -0.18 25.46 -36.10
CA ASP A 847 1.08 26.05 -36.63
C ASP A 847 1.18 27.56 -36.34
N VAL A 848 0.05 28.23 -36.06
CA VAL A 848 0.03 29.61 -35.56
C VAL A 848 0.46 29.69 -34.09
N GLN A 849 0.42 28.57 -33.34
CA GLN A 849 0.74 28.48 -31.91
C GLN A 849 1.77 27.38 -31.63
N LYS A 850 3.05 27.78 -31.62
CA LYS A 850 4.30 26.98 -31.60
C LYS A 850 4.49 25.79 -30.62
N ASN A 851 3.51 25.20 -29.94
CA ASN A 851 3.76 24.15 -28.92
C ASN A 851 2.78 22.97 -28.82
N ALA A 852 1.77 22.82 -29.68
CA ALA A 852 0.82 21.72 -29.54
C ALA A 852 1.29 20.37 -30.13
N ARG A 853 1.07 19.26 -29.42
CA ARG A 853 1.36 17.89 -29.92
C ARG A 853 0.05 17.12 -30.19
N VAL A 854 -0.23 16.82 -31.45
CA VAL A 854 -1.33 15.94 -31.87
C VAL A 854 -0.81 14.50 -31.95
N TYR A 855 -1.43 13.58 -31.20
CA TYR A 855 -1.16 12.15 -31.32
C TYR A 855 -2.37 11.49 -32.00
N ASP A 856 -2.19 11.13 -33.28
CA ASP A 856 -3.12 10.27 -34.00
C ASP A 856 -2.66 8.81 -33.85
N VAL A 857 -3.56 7.96 -33.39
CA VAL A 857 -3.33 6.52 -33.18
C VAL A 857 -4.35 5.79 -34.02
N ALA A 858 -4.18 5.89 -35.33
CA ALA A 858 -4.96 5.10 -36.27
C ALA A 858 -4.57 3.61 -36.16
N HIS A 859 -5.59 2.80 -35.86
CA HIS A 859 -5.65 1.33 -35.86
C HIS A 859 -5.10 0.54 -34.64
N ALA A 860 -6.01 0.22 -33.71
CA ALA A 860 -6.13 -1.12 -33.15
C ALA A 860 -7.55 -1.35 -32.60
N VAL A 861 -8.29 -2.25 -33.26
CA VAL A 861 -9.56 -2.82 -32.79
C VAL A 861 -9.25 -4.03 -31.90
N CYS A 862 -10.02 -4.16 -30.82
CA CYS A 862 -10.15 -5.30 -29.87
C CYS A 862 -9.04 -5.50 -28.83
N ASP A 863 -9.28 -4.99 -27.61
CA ASP A 863 -9.50 -5.77 -26.38
C ASP A 863 -9.46 -4.84 -25.14
N VAL A 864 -10.58 -4.20 -24.81
CA VAL A 864 -10.72 -3.40 -23.57
C VAL A 864 -12.00 -3.84 -22.83
N TYR A 865 -11.94 -5.04 -22.27
CA TYR A 865 -12.70 -5.41 -21.07
C TYR A 865 -11.69 -6.01 -20.08
N SER A 866 -10.98 -5.17 -19.33
CA SER A 866 -10.28 -5.53 -18.08
C SER A 866 -9.56 -4.31 -17.48
N PHE A 867 -10.32 -3.50 -16.74
CA PHE A 867 -9.83 -2.75 -15.58
C PHE A 867 -10.99 -2.45 -14.65
#